data_AF-A0A357JCS8-F1
#
_entry.id   AF-A0A357JCS8-F1
#
_cell.length_a   1.000
_cell.length_b   1.000
_cell.length_c   1.000
_cell.angle_alpha   90.00
_cell.angle_beta   90.00
_cell.angle_gamma   90.00
#
_symmetry.space_group_name_H-M   'P 1'
#
loop_
_entity.id
_entity.type
_entity.pdbx_description
1 polymer ?
#
loop_
_entity_poly.entity_id
_entity_poly.type
_entity_poly.pdbx_seq_one_letter_code
_entity_poly.pdbx_strand_id
1 'polypeptide(L)'
;GISINNKIVKRNQNELKKESIRINEIESKDANGGEDWIEIINVGTNDIDIGGYFVSDEKGLENLTNNETTLIKEGTILKSNEVLVLEGGINFSFGLGKADTANLYNKNQELIDTYTYTTQASGTYSRVPDGLGDFIDQDSTKGELNIVKEEPITDTSKPLVINEVNSQPDDWIELYNNSDSEIDLSNYEIRDNSDDHRFKIKEGTKLASKSFYVIDNNTIGQAYDDTTKTYIEGKYDIGLGGGDSIRLYNKKEELIDEYSWTSHASYDGDGAKASYGRYPDGTGSFTLTKETKNKANEWYKPEVKINEIESDDPNGGIDYVEIINIGTTPIDISGWHIYDSDKLARKNEVTPVADNTLLNPNQIYVFEQNKDFSFGLGKSDEANLYNKDELLIDSYSWSGAHANGVYARIPNGTGEFVDYPTSSKGKLNKVTSPVVLNEIQSNPKENENDWVELANPTSEKIDISNFIIKDNKDDNIYKVKDGTTIEPYGYLVISDLSFGLGKDDSVRLYDNNSQLLAETTWIGDTNPTWGLYPDFNGNTYQNTMVETPGSANKFKDIPEKINWPGSNEIEIFDKESLFLEDSSGLDFYNNQLYAVDNGTATFWILDVNKDGSMNFKEGFSKGKKVKFIKDKDNLTAKGPDAEGITVDDNGFVYLASERDNSNKGVNYNTILMVDPNKDSNEIVASKEWDITSSLPSVSANMGIESVEYVSYKDIEGSIIDKNTNELFNIDNYKNSINDGIFFVALEDNGFVYAYVLNNDGTYTLINEYDSKLGGAMAMDFDTYNKELYVMSDNGYKNVGATIKFNKEGNTITHILPPTKLNIEDNYEGFAISDASYTSNGNRPVYRFKDGVTSGSLSIGSIACNYKKVYEIKGNTAEIDLNSKNDLVLTINGDLKDLINILIDEKELDKNSYVLDYSKSTITFTNEYLNTLETNEHIIKINMVDGSVEYKFKLTNYKKENTNSESNKNGCGGNIISMSILISILSILGIIILIFIKKYKVNK
;
A
#
# COMPACT_ATOMS: atom_id res chain seq x y z
N GLY A 1 -19.29 27.80 40.55
CA GLY A 1 -18.90 28.03 39.15
C GLY A 1 -18.31 26.73 38.66
N ILE A 2 -19.09 25.90 37.96
CA ILE A 2 -19.47 25.99 36.53
C ILE A 2 -18.32 25.52 35.64
N SER A 3 -18.64 24.48 34.85
CA SER A 3 -17.95 23.99 33.65
C SER A 3 -16.61 23.32 33.94
N ILE A 4 -16.48 21.99 33.88
CA ILE A 4 -16.53 21.19 32.65
C ILE A 4 -16.98 19.77 33.04
N ASN A 5 -18.25 19.40 32.83
CA ASN A 5 -18.68 17.99 32.72
C ASN A 5 -20.02 17.81 32.00
N ASN A 6 -20.57 18.87 31.38
CA ASN A 6 -21.81 18.83 30.62
C ASN A 6 -21.62 18.68 29.09
N LYS A 7 -20.43 18.27 28.62
CA LYS A 7 -20.19 17.99 27.19
C LYS A 7 -20.09 16.51 26.83
N ILE A 8 -19.99 15.61 27.81
CA ILE A 8 -19.98 14.16 27.55
C ILE A 8 -21.38 13.56 27.81
N VAL A 9 -22.18 14.14 28.72
CA VAL A 9 -23.59 13.76 28.93
C VAL A 9 -24.55 14.38 27.88
N LYS A 10 -24.07 15.32 27.05
CA LYS A 10 -24.86 15.94 25.96
C LYS A 10 -24.56 15.41 24.56
N ARG A 11 -23.66 14.43 24.40
CA ARG A 11 -23.54 13.68 23.15
C ARG A 11 -24.51 12.50 23.06
N ASN A 12 -25.14 12.10 24.17
CA ASN A 12 -26.16 11.03 24.20
C ASN A 12 -27.60 11.53 24.39
N GLN A 13 -27.89 12.79 24.01
CA GLN A 13 -29.27 13.31 23.97
C GLN A 13 -29.65 13.93 22.61
N ASN A 14 -28.81 13.76 21.59
CA ASN A 14 -29.10 14.15 20.21
C ASN A 14 -29.27 12.95 19.26
N GLU A 15 -29.34 11.72 19.77
CA GLU A 15 -30.07 10.64 19.09
C GLU A 15 -31.57 10.95 19.23
N LEU A 16 -32.05 11.82 18.34
CA LEU A 16 -33.47 12.06 18.14
C LEU A 16 -34.11 10.74 17.70
N LYS A 17 -34.88 10.12 18.61
CA LYS A 17 -35.96 9.15 18.36
C LYS A 17 -35.73 8.23 17.15
N LYS A 18 -34.91 7.19 17.28
CA LYS A 18 -35.11 6.02 16.41
C LYS A 18 -36.46 5.44 16.81
N GLU A 19 -37.48 5.60 15.97
CA GLU A 19 -38.81 5.04 16.19
C GLU A 19 -38.67 3.53 16.50
N SER A 20 -39.54 2.94 17.31
CA SER A 20 -39.38 1.53 17.71
C SER A 20 -39.87 0.52 16.67
N ILE A 21 -40.17 0.97 15.45
CA ILE A 21 -40.55 0.09 14.35
C ILE A 21 -39.29 -0.35 13.60
N ARG A 22 -39.17 -1.64 13.32
CA ARG A 22 -37.99 -2.25 12.70
C ARG A 22 -38.41 -3.25 11.64
N ILE A 23 -37.57 -3.47 10.63
CA ILE A 23 -37.72 -4.62 9.73
C ILE A 23 -37.36 -5.87 10.54
N ASN A 24 -38.22 -6.88 10.48
CA ASN A 24 -38.08 -8.12 11.25
C ASN A 24 -37.69 -9.30 10.39
N GLU A 25 -38.28 -9.44 9.20
CA GLU A 25 -38.06 -10.61 8.34
C GLU A 25 -38.27 -10.24 6.87
N ILE A 26 -37.48 -10.82 5.97
CA ILE A 26 -37.48 -10.51 4.54
C ILE A 26 -37.45 -11.80 3.73
N GLU A 27 -38.41 -11.95 2.83
CA GLU A 27 -38.48 -13.01 1.83
C GLU A 27 -38.26 -12.41 0.44
N SER A 28 -37.32 -12.99 -0.31
CA SER A 28 -36.96 -12.59 -1.68
C SER A 28 -36.99 -13.76 -2.68
N LYS A 29 -37.30 -14.97 -2.19
CA LYS A 29 -37.22 -16.21 -2.95
C LYS A 29 -37.98 -17.35 -2.26
N ASP A 30 -39.29 -17.22 -2.14
CA ASP A 30 -40.13 -18.29 -1.58
C ASP A 30 -39.94 -19.59 -2.40
N ALA A 31 -39.55 -20.67 -1.71
CA ALA A 31 -39.24 -21.97 -2.32
C ALA A 31 -40.42 -22.59 -3.10
N ASN A 32 -41.65 -22.16 -2.82
CA ASN A 32 -42.89 -22.58 -3.48
C ASN A 32 -43.40 -21.57 -4.53
N GLY A 33 -42.63 -20.51 -4.82
CA GLY A 33 -43.00 -19.45 -5.76
C GLY A 33 -44.04 -18.46 -5.21
N GLY A 34 -44.03 -18.23 -3.89
CA GLY A 34 -44.76 -17.13 -3.25
C GLY A 34 -44.25 -15.74 -3.65
N GLU A 35 -45.04 -14.70 -3.36
CA GLU A 35 -44.68 -13.30 -3.57
C GLU A 35 -43.64 -12.84 -2.52
N ASP A 36 -42.80 -11.88 -2.87
CA ASP A 36 -41.85 -11.25 -1.94
C ASP A 36 -42.59 -10.55 -0.81
N TRP A 37 -41.99 -10.48 0.38
CA TRP A 37 -42.58 -9.74 1.50
C TRP A 37 -41.54 -9.23 2.50
N ILE A 38 -41.92 -8.16 3.19
CA ILE A 38 -41.13 -7.54 4.27
C ILE A 38 -42.03 -7.47 5.51
N GLU A 39 -41.59 -8.08 6.60
CA GLU A 39 -42.24 -7.99 7.90
C GLU A 39 -41.62 -6.87 8.74
N ILE A 40 -42.46 -6.13 9.46
CA ILE A 40 -42.02 -5.12 10.43
C ILE A 40 -42.56 -5.44 11.83
N ILE A 41 -41.82 -5.04 12.86
CA ILE A 41 -42.18 -5.24 14.27
C ILE A 41 -42.10 -3.94 15.07
N ASN A 42 -42.97 -3.78 16.06
CA ASN A 42 -42.83 -2.75 17.10
C ASN A 42 -42.11 -3.28 18.35
N VAL A 43 -40.81 -2.98 18.51
CA VAL A 43 -40.02 -3.37 19.69
C VAL A 43 -40.20 -2.44 20.90
N GLY A 44 -41.07 -1.43 20.79
CA GLY A 44 -41.33 -0.47 21.86
C GLY A 44 -42.38 -1.00 22.84
N THR A 45 -42.42 -0.43 24.05
CA THR A 45 -43.41 -0.80 25.07
C THR A 45 -44.77 -0.12 24.90
N ASN A 46 -44.95 0.69 23.86
CA ASN A 46 -46.18 1.43 23.58
C ASN A 46 -46.68 1.09 22.18
N ASP A 47 -47.99 1.09 22.02
CA ASP A 47 -48.64 1.00 20.71
C ASP A 47 -48.27 2.21 19.84
N ILE A 48 -48.00 1.98 18.54
CA ILE A 48 -47.58 3.01 17.60
C ILE A 48 -48.54 3.10 16.43
N ASP A 49 -48.96 4.31 16.10
CA ASP A 49 -49.67 4.59 14.85
C ASP A 49 -48.67 4.60 13.69
N ILE A 50 -48.72 3.56 12.87
CA ILE A 50 -47.91 3.37 11.66
C ILE A 50 -48.66 3.79 10.38
N GLY A 51 -49.74 4.57 10.52
CA GLY A 51 -50.38 5.22 9.39
C GLY A 51 -49.37 6.06 8.59
N GLY A 52 -49.30 5.78 7.28
CA GLY A 52 -48.40 6.45 6.33
C GLY A 52 -47.00 5.84 6.22
N TYR A 53 -46.66 4.76 6.92
CA TYR A 53 -45.38 4.05 6.71
C TYR A 53 -45.41 3.28 5.39
N PHE A 54 -44.24 2.95 4.84
CA PHE A 54 -44.13 2.12 3.63
C PHE A 54 -42.75 1.48 3.52
N VAL A 55 -42.64 0.44 2.68
CA VAL A 55 -41.38 -0.26 2.38
C VAL A 55 -40.92 -0.01 0.95
N SER A 56 -39.63 -0.24 0.69
CA SER A 56 -39.01 -0.06 -0.62
C SER A 56 -37.81 -0.99 -0.83
N ASP A 57 -37.46 -1.26 -2.09
CA ASP A 57 -36.20 -1.89 -2.50
C ASP A 57 -35.03 -0.88 -2.47
N GLU A 58 -33.91 -1.18 -3.13
CA GLU A 58 -32.75 -0.30 -3.29
C GLU A 58 -33.05 1.06 -3.96
N LYS A 59 -34.19 1.21 -4.65
CA LYS A 59 -34.63 2.48 -5.26
C LYS A 59 -35.24 3.46 -4.26
N GLY A 60 -35.47 3.04 -3.01
CA GLY A 60 -35.84 3.94 -1.92
C GLY A 60 -37.10 4.78 -2.20
N LEU A 61 -37.00 6.12 -2.14
CA LEU A 61 -38.15 7.02 -2.33
C LEU A 61 -38.67 7.07 -3.79
N GLU A 62 -37.94 6.52 -4.76
CA GLU A 62 -38.41 6.44 -6.14
C GLU A 62 -39.65 5.55 -6.25
N ASN A 63 -39.69 4.42 -5.53
CA ASN A 63 -40.86 3.52 -5.52
C ASN A 63 -42.12 4.22 -5.01
N LEU A 64 -42.00 5.16 -4.06
CA LEU A 64 -43.14 5.97 -3.62
C LEU A 64 -43.59 6.94 -4.73
N THR A 65 -42.63 7.56 -5.42
CA THR A 65 -42.92 8.52 -6.51
C THR A 65 -43.55 7.81 -7.73
N ASN A 66 -43.13 6.57 -7.98
CA ASN A 66 -43.61 5.74 -9.09
C ASN A 66 -44.91 4.99 -8.77
N ASN A 67 -45.41 5.06 -7.53
CA ASN A 67 -46.53 4.26 -7.01
C ASN A 67 -46.28 2.74 -7.04
N GLU A 68 -45.03 2.34 -6.84
CA GLU A 68 -44.60 0.94 -6.71
C GLU A 68 -44.67 0.44 -5.25
N THR A 69 -44.96 1.32 -4.30
CA THR A 69 -45.25 0.99 -2.89
C THR A 69 -46.47 1.74 -2.38
N THR A 70 -47.18 1.14 -1.42
CA THR A 70 -48.42 1.65 -0.85
C THR A 70 -48.21 2.09 0.59
N LEU A 71 -48.62 3.33 0.89
CA LEU A 71 -48.65 3.84 2.25
C LEU A 71 -49.63 3.02 3.11
N ILE A 72 -49.18 2.57 4.28
CA ILE A 72 -50.02 1.91 5.27
C ILE A 72 -51.17 2.84 5.65
N LYS A 73 -52.38 2.28 5.74
CA LYS A 73 -53.60 3.04 5.96
C LYS A 73 -53.51 3.90 7.23
N GLU A 74 -53.92 5.16 7.12
CA GLU A 74 -54.01 6.10 8.25
C GLU A 74 -54.78 5.52 9.45
N GLY A 75 -54.21 5.69 10.65
CA GLY A 75 -54.76 5.17 11.91
C GLY A 75 -54.51 3.68 12.17
N THR A 76 -53.62 3.04 11.41
CA THR A 76 -53.18 1.66 11.67
C THR A 76 -52.27 1.67 12.89
N ILE A 77 -52.67 0.97 13.95
CA ILE A 77 -51.89 0.87 15.19
C ILE A 77 -51.21 -0.49 15.23
N LEU A 78 -49.88 -0.51 15.33
CA LEU A 78 -49.07 -1.70 15.61
C LEU A 78 -48.75 -1.74 17.10
N LYS A 79 -49.29 -2.72 17.82
CA LYS A 79 -49.11 -2.86 19.27
C LYS A 79 -47.67 -3.25 19.62
N SER A 80 -47.31 -3.05 20.88
CA SER A 80 -46.04 -3.55 21.41
C SER A 80 -45.86 -5.05 21.12
N ASN A 81 -44.72 -5.42 20.53
CA ASN A 81 -44.34 -6.78 20.08
C ASN A 81 -45.26 -7.40 19.00
N GLU A 82 -46.11 -6.61 18.35
CA GLU A 82 -46.90 -7.08 17.20
C GLU A 82 -46.08 -6.94 15.92
N VAL A 83 -46.20 -7.93 15.03
CA VAL A 83 -45.61 -7.93 13.69
C VAL A 83 -46.65 -7.60 12.62
N LEU A 84 -46.21 -7.04 11.50
CA LEU A 84 -47.03 -6.77 10.32
C LEU A 84 -46.28 -7.15 9.05
N VAL A 85 -46.86 -8.06 8.27
CA VAL A 85 -46.34 -8.46 6.96
C VAL A 85 -46.84 -7.51 5.87
N LEU A 86 -45.92 -7.00 5.06
CA LEU A 86 -46.19 -6.22 3.86
C LEU A 86 -45.78 -7.07 2.66
N GLU A 87 -46.75 -7.40 1.79
CA GLU A 87 -46.59 -8.42 0.75
C GLU A 87 -46.66 -7.84 -0.66
N GLY A 88 -45.86 -8.41 -1.57
CA GLY A 88 -45.87 -8.13 -3.00
C GLY A 88 -47.23 -8.38 -3.62
N GLY A 89 -47.64 -7.51 -4.54
CA GLY A 89 -48.97 -7.52 -5.15
C GLY A 89 -50.10 -6.96 -4.25
N ILE A 90 -49.83 -6.73 -2.95
CA ILE A 90 -50.79 -6.13 -2.01
C ILE A 90 -50.31 -4.75 -1.55
N ASN A 91 -49.12 -4.70 -0.97
CA ASN A 91 -48.54 -3.50 -0.37
C ASN A 91 -47.53 -2.82 -1.29
N PHE A 92 -46.90 -3.56 -2.20
CA PHE A 92 -45.96 -3.03 -3.18
C PHE A 92 -45.97 -3.87 -4.45
N SER A 93 -45.37 -3.35 -5.53
CA SER A 93 -45.25 -4.02 -6.82
C SER A 93 -43.81 -4.12 -7.34
N PHE A 94 -42.83 -3.63 -6.58
CA PHE A 94 -41.41 -3.94 -6.82
C PHE A 94 -41.11 -5.39 -6.40
N GLY A 95 -40.00 -5.94 -6.88
CA GLY A 95 -39.51 -7.26 -6.47
C GLY A 95 -38.20 -7.12 -5.72
N LEU A 96 -37.90 -8.11 -4.88
CA LEU A 96 -36.67 -8.22 -4.11
C LEU A 96 -35.70 -9.18 -4.81
N GLY A 97 -34.61 -8.62 -5.33
CA GLY A 97 -33.64 -9.31 -6.18
C GLY A 97 -32.68 -10.24 -5.46
N LYS A 98 -31.69 -10.76 -6.21
CA LYS A 98 -30.64 -11.64 -5.66
C LYS A 98 -29.66 -10.95 -4.72
N ALA A 99 -29.41 -9.68 -4.97
CA ALA A 99 -28.67 -8.78 -4.11
C ALA A 99 -29.48 -7.49 -4.10
N ASP A 100 -29.98 -7.08 -2.94
CA ASP A 100 -30.98 -6.03 -2.84
C ASP A 100 -30.98 -5.40 -1.43
N THR A 101 -31.85 -4.41 -1.21
CA THR A 101 -32.02 -3.70 0.05
C THR A 101 -33.49 -3.56 0.41
N ALA A 102 -33.90 -4.05 1.58
CA ALA A 102 -35.19 -3.74 2.16
C ALA A 102 -35.10 -2.44 2.98
N ASN A 103 -35.89 -1.44 2.62
CA ASN A 103 -35.96 -0.15 3.30
C ASN A 103 -37.35 0.05 3.93
N LEU A 104 -37.39 0.60 5.15
CA LEU A 104 -38.60 1.01 5.85
C LEU A 104 -38.60 2.52 6.07
N TYR A 105 -39.64 3.20 5.60
CA TYR A 105 -39.83 4.65 5.78
C TYR A 105 -41.06 4.96 6.62
N ASN A 106 -41.01 6.05 7.40
CA ASN A 106 -42.18 6.59 8.08
C ASN A 106 -43.00 7.52 7.16
N LYS A 107 -44.11 8.05 7.68
CA LYS A 107 -44.99 8.97 6.97
C LYS A 107 -44.36 10.30 6.53
N ASN A 108 -43.23 10.69 7.14
CA ASN A 108 -42.47 11.87 6.75
C ASN A 108 -41.42 11.55 5.67
N GLN A 109 -41.40 10.32 5.15
CA GLN A 109 -40.40 9.82 4.21
C GLN A 109 -38.98 9.74 4.81
N GLU A 110 -38.89 9.64 6.14
CA GLU A 110 -37.63 9.43 6.85
C GLU A 110 -37.34 7.92 6.91
N LEU A 111 -36.11 7.52 6.58
CA LEU A 111 -35.68 6.12 6.66
C LEU A 111 -35.57 5.70 8.13
N ILE A 112 -36.32 4.67 8.50
CA ILE A 112 -36.43 4.15 9.86
C ILE A 112 -35.52 2.95 10.09
N ASP A 113 -35.50 2.04 9.12
CA ASP A 113 -34.67 0.84 9.15
C ASP A 113 -34.33 0.38 7.74
N THR A 114 -33.21 -0.33 7.61
CA THR A 114 -32.72 -0.83 6.32
C THR A 114 -31.93 -2.12 6.52
N TYR A 115 -31.98 -2.99 5.51
CA TYR A 115 -31.13 -4.17 5.44
C TYR A 115 -30.75 -4.47 3.99
N THR A 116 -29.45 -4.48 3.72
CA THR A 116 -28.86 -4.83 2.42
C THR A 116 -28.27 -6.23 2.49
N TYR A 117 -28.60 -7.06 1.51
CA TYR A 117 -28.09 -8.43 1.38
C TYR A 117 -27.51 -8.65 -0.02
N THR A 118 -26.50 -9.51 -0.11
CA THR A 118 -25.73 -9.77 -1.34
C THR A 118 -26.13 -11.08 -2.03
N THR A 119 -26.89 -11.93 -1.35
CA THR A 119 -27.45 -13.19 -1.85
C THR A 119 -28.90 -13.33 -1.38
N GLN A 120 -29.68 -14.23 -1.97
CA GLN A 120 -31.01 -14.57 -1.43
C GLN A 120 -30.83 -15.52 -0.25
N ALA A 121 -31.67 -15.40 0.76
CA ALA A 121 -31.80 -16.41 1.80
C ALA A 121 -32.26 -17.76 1.21
N SER A 122 -31.86 -18.84 1.84
CA SER A 122 -32.33 -20.20 1.58
C SER A 122 -33.74 -20.41 2.13
N GLY A 123 -34.03 -19.83 3.29
CA GLY A 123 -35.38 -19.55 3.77
C GLY A 123 -35.67 -18.06 3.64
N THR A 124 -35.64 -17.34 4.76
CA THR A 124 -35.82 -15.88 4.85
C THR A 124 -34.67 -15.25 5.63
N TYR A 125 -34.40 -13.96 5.38
CA TYR A 125 -33.56 -13.18 6.27
C TYR A 125 -34.39 -12.74 7.46
N SER A 126 -34.15 -13.36 8.62
CA SER A 126 -34.84 -13.06 9.88
C SER A 126 -33.94 -12.35 10.87
N ARG A 127 -34.45 -11.29 11.49
CA ARG A 127 -33.74 -10.54 12.52
C ARG A 127 -33.87 -11.23 13.88
N VAL A 128 -32.76 -11.69 14.46
CA VAL A 128 -32.75 -12.47 15.71
C VAL A 128 -31.78 -11.86 16.73
N PRO A 129 -32.24 -11.37 17.91
CA PRO A 129 -33.63 -11.29 18.37
C PRO A 129 -34.51 -10.31 17.56
N ASP A 130 -35.82 -10.51 17.57
CA ASP A 130 -36.79 -9.71 16.79
C ASP A 130 -36.56 -8.20 16.90
N GLY A 131 -36.50 -7.53 15.76
CA GLY A 131 -36.33 -6.08 15.64
C GLY A 131 -35.04 -5.49 16.22
N LEU A 132 -34.19 -6.28 16.89
CA LEU A 132 -33.03 -5.79 17.65
C LEU A 132 -31.70 -6.43 17.26
N GLY A 133 -31.72 -7.66 16.76
CA GLY A 133 -30.52 -8.42 16.41
C GLY A 133 -30.07 -8.25 14.96
N ASP A 134 -29.12 -9.11 14.59
CA ASP A 134 -28.63 -9.26 13.22
C ASP A 134 -29.60 -10.14 12.42
N PHE A 135 -29.54 -10.02 11.08
CA PHE A 135 -30.29 -10.90 10.20
C PHE A 135 -29.53 -12.21 10.00
N ILE A 136 -30.24 -13.33 10.09
CA ILE A 136 -29.75 -14.68 9.80
C ILE A 136 -30.65 -15.34 8.76
N ASP A 137 -30.10 -16.26 7.98
CA ASP A 137 -30.87 -17.10 7.05
C ASP A 137 -31.49 -18.29 7.81
N GLN A 138 -32.82 -18.36 7.88
CA GLN A 138 -33.54 -19.44 8.55
C GLN A 138 -34.89 -19.73 7.89
N ASP A 139 -35.58 -20.79 8.33
CA ASP A 139 -36.93 -21.10 7.84
C ASP A 139 -37.91 -19.95 8.12
N SER A 140 -38.77 -19.64 7.14
CA SER A 140 -39.76 -18.56 7.20
C SER A 140 -40.65 -18.63 8.45
N THR A 141 -40.74 -17.51 9.19
CA THR A 141 -41.69 -17.28 10.30
C THR A 141 -42.81 -16.28 9.96
N LYS A 142 -43.03 -15.97 8.68
CA LYS A 142 -44.05 -15.03 8.15
C LYS A 142 -45.29 -14.86 9.04
N GLY A 143 -45.40 -13.68 9.67
CA GLY A 143 -46.54 -13.28 10.49
C GLY A 143 -46.45 -13.68 11.96
N GLU A 144 -45.38 -14.35 12.37
CA GLU A 144 -45.06 -14.74 13.74
C GLU A 144 -43.68 -14.18 14.12
N LEU A 145 -43.33 -14.20 15.41
CA LEU A 145 -42.01 -13.75 15.86
C LEU A 145 -40.90 -14.71 15.40
N ASN A 146 -39.73 -14.18 15.02
CA ASN A 146 -38.57 -14.95 14.61
C ASN A 146 -38.08 -15.82 15.78
N ILE A 147 -37.56 -17.00 15.44
CA ILE A 147 -37.09 -17.96 16.43
C ILE A 147 -35.83 -17.41 17.13
N VAL A 148 -35.97 -17.08 18.42
CA VAL A 148 -34.85 -16.66 19.27
C VAL A 148 -34.02 -17.88 19.60
N LYS A 149 -32.85 -18.03 18.94
CA LYS A 149 -31.89 -19.13 19.13
C LYS A 149 -32.46 -20.46 18.61
N GLU A 150 -31.62 -21.28 17.97
CA GLU A 150 -31.96 -22.70 17.79
C GLU A 150 -32.16 -23.33 19.18
N GLU A 151 -33.41 -23.35 19.64
CA GLU A 151 -33.89 -24.41 20.52
C GLU A 151 -34.01 -25.63 19.60
N PRO A 152 -33.13 -26.63 19.74
CA PRO A 152 -33.02 -27.74 18.83
C PRO A 152 -34.27 -28.58 18.92
N ILE A 153 -34.52 -29.22 17.79
CA ILE A 153 -35.38 -30.37 17.55
C ILE A 153 -36.26 -30.68 18.77
N THR A 154 -37.51 -30.21 18.72
CA THR A 154 -38.51 -30.61 19.70
C THR A 154 -38.88 -32.08 19.52
N ASP A 155 -38.06 -32.97 20.07
CA ASP A 155 -38.44 -34.36 20.26
C ASP A 155 -39.53 -34.44 21.33
N THR A 156 -40.77 -34.33 20.87
CA THR A 156 -41.97 -34.48 21.71
C THR A 156 -42.33 -35.95 21.97
N SER A 157 -41.51 -36.91 21.53
CA SER A 157 -41.79 -38.34 21.75
C SER A 157 -41.79 -38.74 23.23
N LYS A 158 -41.11 -37.95 24.08
CA LYS A 158 -41.12 -38.09 25.54
C LYS A 158 -41.79 -36.87 26.20
N PRO A 159 -43.06 -36.96 26.65
CA PRO A 159 -43.77 -35.83 27.23
C PRO A 159 -43.24 -35.40 28.60
N LEU A 160 -42.55 -36.28 29.32
CA LEU A 160 -41.89 -36.00 30.60
C LEU A 160 -40.47 -36.57 30.57
N VAL A 161 -39.49 -35.75 30.93
CA VAL A 161 -38.06 -36.11 30.92
C VAL A 161 -37.35 -35.62 32.19
N ILE A 162 -36.18 -36.19 32.45
CA ILE A 162 -35.23 -35.63 33.42
C ILE A 162 -34.52 -34.48 32.73
N ASN A 163 -34.59 -33.28 33.29
CA ASN A 163 -34.07 -32.06 32.67
C ASN A 163 -32.75 -31.61 33.27
N GLU A 164 -32.58 -31.74 34.59
CA GLU A 164 -31.38 -31.30 35.28
C GLU A 164 -31.10 -32.22 36.47
N VAL A 165 -29.82 -32.50 36.71
CA VAL A 165 -29.35 -33.33 37.82
C VAL A 165 -28.17 -32.64 38.48
N ASN A 166 -28.25 -32.49 39.79
CA ASN A 166 -27.14 -32.02 40.61
C ASN A 166 -26.77 -33.09 41.64
N SER A 167 -25.48 -33.40 41.72
CA SER A 167 -24.94 -34.43 42.61
C SER A 167 -23.92 -33.88 43.61
N GLN A 168 -23.66 -32.57 43.60
CA GLN A 168 -22.90 -31.87 44.63
C GLN A 168 -23.16 -30.35 44.58
N PRO A 169 -23.07 -29.61 45.69
CA PRO A 169 -22.98 -30.12 47.05
C PRO A 169 -24.31 -30.74 47.54
N ASP A 170 -25.43 -30.42 46.88
CA ASP A 170 -26.77 -30.92 47.20
C ASP A 170 -27.23 -31.96 46.15
N ASP A 171 -27.99 -32.94 46.59
CA ASP A 171 -28.67 -33.91 45.71
C ASP A 171 -30.06 -33.42 45.31
N TRP A 172 -30.25 -33.13 44.03
CA TRP A 172 -31.56 -32.82 43.49
C TRP A 172 -31.68 -33.15 42.00
N ILE A 173 -32.93 -33.35 41.57
CA ILE A 173 -33.31 -33.70 40.21
C ILE A 173 -34.43 -32.76 39.77
N GLU A 174 -34.45 -32.37 38.51
CA GLU A 174 -35.56 -31.63 37.94
C GLU A 174 -36.17 -32.39 36.76
N LEU A 175 -37.50 -32.43 36.75
CA LEU A 175 -38.28 -32.97 35.64
C LEU A 175 -38.83 -31.82 34.80
N TYR A 176 -38.91 -32.02 33.48
CA TYR A 176 -39.54 -31.07 32.57
C TYR A 176 -40.70 -31.72 31.81
N ASN A 177 -41.83 -31.02 31.77
CA ASN A 177 -42.97 -31.40 30.96
C ASN A 177 -42.81 -30.82 29.55
N ASN A 178 -42.32 -31.64 28.63
CA ASN A 178 -42.11 -31.26 27.24
C ASN A 178 -43.41 -31.24 26.40
N SER A 179 -44.57 -31.54 26.99
CA SER A 179 -45.87 -31.51 26.30
C SER A 179 -46.61 -30.18 26.47
N ASP A 180 -47.63 -29.97 25.63
CA ASP A 180 -48.54 -28.82 25.70
C ASP A 180 -49.73 -29.05 26.67
N SER A 181 -49.65 -30.06 27.52
CA SER A 181 -50.71 -30.42 28.47
C SER A 181 -50.18 -30.67 29.87
N GLU A 182 -51.01 -30.47 30.90
CA GLU A 182 -50.66 -30.80 32.29
C GLU A 182 -50.45 -32.31 32.46
N ILE A 183 -49.37 -32.70 33.16
CA ILE A 183 -49.07 -34.10 33.51
C ILE A 183 -49.34 -34.32 35.00
N ASP A 184 -50.06 -35.41 35.30
CA ASP A 184 -50.22 -35.91 36.66
C ASP A 184 -49.02 -36.80 37.04
N LEU A 185 -48.19 -36.32 37.97
CA LEU A 185 -46.97 -36.97 38.46
C LEU A 185 -47.24 -37.95 39.61
N SER A 186 -48.50 -38.16 40.00
CA SER A 186 -48.85 -39.04 41.11
C SER A 186 -48.24 -40.43 40.95
N ASN A 187 -47.45 -40.84 41.95
CA ASN A 187 -46.79 -42.15 42.02
C ASN A 187 -45.77 -42.43 40.90
N TYR A 188 -45.30 -41.41 40.18
CA TYR A 188 -44.07 -41.54 39.40
C TYR A 188 -42.91 -41.81 40.35
N GLU A 189 -41.93 -42.58 39.89
CA GLU A 189 -40.87 -43.09 40.74
C GLU A 189 -39.50 -42.73 40.19
N ILE A 190 -38.62 -42.28 41.09
CA ILE A 190 -37.22 -41.98 40.84
C ILE A 190 -36.37 -43.06 41.48
N ARG A 191 -35.34 -43.51 40.76
CA ARG A 191 -34.29 -44.41 41.26
C ARG A 191 -32.93 -43.91 40.85
N ASP A 192 -31.91 -44.12 41.67
CA ASP A 192 -30.51 -43.97 41.23
C ASP A 192 -30.04 -45.22 40.46
N ASN A 193 -28.75 -45.54 40.43
CA ASN A 193 -28.23 -46.77 39.83
C ASN A 193 -28.64 -48.07 40.56
N SER A 194 -29.23 -47.97 41.75
CA SER A 194 -29.69 -49.08 42.58
C SER A 194 -31.20 -49.23 42.53
N ASP A 195 -31.67 -50.46 42.44
CA ASP A 195 -33.11 -50.76 42.58
C ASP A 195 -33.56 -50.74 44.06
N ASP A 196 -32.68 -50.52 45.04
CA ASP A 196 -33.09 -50.43 46.45
C ASP A 196 -33.29 -48.96 46.90
N HIS A 197 -32.86 -47.97 46.11
CA HIS A 197 -33.09 -46.55 46.38
C HIS A 197 -34.22 -46.02 45.49
N ARG A 198 -35.40 -45.84 46.07
CA ARG A 198 -36.61 -45.44 45.33
C ARG A 198 -37.40 -44.37 46.06
N PHE A 199 -37.91 -43.41 45.29
CA PHE A 199 -38.78 -42.35 45.79
C PHE A 199 -39.98 -42.16 44.87
N LYS A 200 -41.20 -42.26 45.42
CA LYS A 200 -42.45 -41.97 44.70
C LYS A 200 -42.92 -40.54 44.96
N ILE A 201 -43.24 -39.83 43.89
CA ILE A 201 -43.83 -38.48 43.95
C ILE A 201 -45.23 -38.58 44.56
N LYS A 202 -45.54 -37.64 45.46
CA LYS A 202 -46.79 -37.60 46.24
C LYS A 202 -48.02 -37.60 45.33
N GLU A 203 -49.03 -38.36 45.74
CA GLU A 203 -50.34 -38.38 45.08
C GLU A 203 -50.97 -36.97 45.04
N GLY A 204 -51.54 -36.61 43.89
CA GLY A 204 -52.12 -35.30 43.61
C GLY A 204 -51.15 -34.27 43.03
N THR A 205 -49.87 -34.62 42.84
CA THR A 205 -48.88 -33.73 42.23
C THR A 205 -49.13 -33.57 40.74
N LYS A 206 -49.27 -32.32 40.28
CA LYS A 206 -49.52 -31.96 38.88
C LYS A 206 -48.43 -31.02 38.39
N LEU A 207 -48.00 -31.21 37.15
CA LEU A 207 -47.00 -30.39 36.46
C LEU A 207 -47.62 -29.78 35.22
N ALA A 208 -47.72 -28.44 35.19
CA ALA A 208 -48.26 -27.71 34.04
C ALA A 208 -47.42 -27.94 32.77
N SER A 209 -47.98 -27.64 31.60
CA SER A 209 -47.26 -27.71 30.31
C SER A 209 -46.02 -26.81 30.33
N LYS A 210 -44.93 -27.26 29.69
CA LYS A 210 -43.68 -26.51 29.56
C LYS A 210 -43.12 -25.99 30.90
N SER A 211 -43.38 -26.73 31.99
CA SER A 211 -43.00 -26.36 33.35
C SER A 211 -42.05 -27.38 33.98
N PHE A 212 -41.32 -26.94 35.00
CA PHE A 212 -40.31 -27.71 35.72
C PHE A 212 -40.84 -28.23 37.08
N TYR A 213 -40.32 -29.36 37.54
CA TYR A 213 -40.59 -29.92 38.87
C TYR A 213 -39.31 -30.40 39.54
N VAL A 214 -38.87 -29.69 40.58
CA VAL A 214 -37.68 -30.04 41.38
C VAL A 214 -38.02 -31.05 42.47
N ILE A 215 -37.17 -32.07 42.58
CA ILE A 215 -37.15 -33.09 43.62
C ILE A 215 -35.85 -32.93 44.40
N ASP A 216 -35.96 -32.56 45.67
CA ASP A 216 -34.87 -32.30 46.60
C ASP A 216 -35.17 -32.83 48.02
N ASN A 217 -34.26 -32.67 48.98
CA ASN A 217 -34.42 -33.11 50.37
C ASN A 217 -35.61 -32.49 51.16
N ASN A 218 -36.35 -31.54 50.57
CA ASN A 218 -37.58 -30.98 51.13
C ASN A 218 -38.83 -31.54 50.48
N THR A 219 -38.68 -32.28 49.38
CA THR A 219 -39.78 -32.90 48.65
C THR A 219 -40.35 -34.07 49.44
N ILE A 220 -41.65 -33.99 49.78
CA ILE A 220 -42.38 -35.03 50.52
C ILE A 220 -43.07 -35.95 49.50
N GLY A 221 -42.86 -37.26 49.66
CA GLY A 221 -43.45 -38.30 48.81
C GLY A 221 -43.54 -39.62 49.57
N GLN A 222 -43.26 -40.73 48.90
CA GLN A 222 -43.10 -42.02 49.55
C GLN A 222 -41.70 -42.58 49.32
N ALA A 223 -40.92 -42.71 50.38
CA ALA A 223 -39.60 -43.34 50.34
C ALA A 223 -39.75 -44.86 50.49
N TYR A 224 -38.95 -45.63 49.75
CA TYR A 224 -38.91 -47.07 49.89
C TYR A 224 -38.06 -47.47 51.09
N ASP A 225 -38.67 -48.18 52.05
CA ASP A 225 -37.95 -48.78 53.17
C ASP A 225 -37.51 -50.18 52.78
N ASP A 226 -36.21 -50.34 52.54
CA ASP A 226 -35.62 -51.59 52.11
C ASP A 226 -35.72 -52.71 53.17
N THR A 227 -35.83 -52.36 54.45
CA THR A 227 -35.96 -53.33 55.55
C THR A 227 -37.36 -53.93 55.58
N THR A 228 -38.39 -53.10 55.39
CA THR A 228 -39.79 -53.54 55.41
C THR A 228 -40.33 -53.91 54.04
N LYS A 229 -39.59 -53.57 52.96
CA LYS A 229 -39.99 -53.71 51.55
C LYS A 229 -41.30 -52.99 51.23
N THR A 230 -41.54 -51.85 51.89
CA THR A 230 -42.77 -51.05 51.72
C THR A 230 -42.46 -49.57 51.50
N TYR A 231 -43.40 -48.84 50.90
CA TYR A 231 -43.32 -47.39 50.79
C TYR A 231 -43.90 -46.73 52.03
N ILE A 232 -43.17 -45.78 52.61
CA ILE A 232 -43.59 -44.97 53.76
C ILE A 232 -43.54 -43.49 53.39
N GLU A 233 -44.44 -42.68 53.95
CA GLU A 233 -44.37 -41.23 53.75
C GLU A 233 -43.03 -40.70 54.27
N GLY A 234 -42.30 -39.98 53.43
CA GLY A 234 -40.92 -39.57 53.71
C GLY A 234 -40.44 -38.48 52.77
N LYS A 235 -39.31 -37.88 53.11
CA LYS A 235 -38.59 -36.93 52.25
C LYS A 235 -37.76 -37.69 51.22
N TYR A 236 -37.47 -37.06 50.10
CA TYR A 236 -36.45 -37.54 49.17
C TYR A 236 -35.08 -37.54 49.89
N ASP A 237 -34.36 -38.66 49.78
CA ASP A 237 -33.09 -38.93 50.47
C ASP A 237 -32.21 -39.90 49.65
N ILE A 238 -32.34 -39.85 48.31
CA ILE A 238 -31.46 -40.60 47.41
C ILE A 238 -30.20 -39.75 47.22
N GLY A 239 -29.04 -40.27 47.65
CA GLY A 239 -27.75 -39.61 47.48
C GLY A 239 -27.15 -39.90 46.11
N LEU A 240 -26.76 -38.86 45.37
CA LEU A 240 -26.29 -38.96 44.00
C LEU A 240 -24.76 -38.92 43.97
N GLY A 241 -24.14 -40.07 43.67
CA GLY A 241 -22.69 -40.23 43.72
C GLY A 241 -21.93 -39.56 42.57
N GLY A 242 -20.59 -39.53 42.68
CA GLY A 242 -19.72 -39.00 41.65
C GLY A 242 -19.75 -39.79 40.34
N GLY A 243 -19.99 -41.10 40.39
CA GLY A 243 -20.33 -41.90 39.22
C GLY A 243 -21.62 -42.65 39.50
N ASP A 244 -22.71 -42.22 38.87
CA ASP A 244 -24.05 -42.66 39.22
C ASP A 244 -25.02 -42.50 38.03
N SER A 245 -26.27 -42.90 38.22
CA SER A 245 -27.34 -42.65 37.27
C SER A 245 -28.63 -42.27 37.97
N ILE A 246 -29.52 -41.62 37.23
CA ILE A 246 -30.90 -41.37 37.65
C ILE A 246 -31.88 -41.91 36.62
N ARG A 247 -32.94 -42.56 37.10
CA ARG A 247 -33.94 -43.28 36.30
C ARG A 247 -35.34 -42.86 36.72
N LEU A 248 -36.15 -42.44 35.74
CA LEU A 248 -37.54 -42.00 35.92
C LEU A 248 -38.51 -43.08 35.42
N TYR A 249 -39.39 -43.54 36.30
CA TYR A 249 -40.42 -44.53 36.02
C TYR A 249 -41.83 -43.92 36.12
N ASN A 250 -42.74 -44.36 35.25
CA ASN A 250 -44.15 -43.98 35.35
C ASN A 250 -44.89 -44.79 36.42
N LYS A 251 -46.17 -44.46 36.64
CA LYS A 251 -47.07 -45.17 37.58
C LYS A 251 -47.33 -46.66 37.28
N LYS A 252 -46.91 -47.15 36.11
CA LYS A 252 -46.96 -48.58 35.73
C LYS A 252 -45.60 -49.27 35.90
N GLU A 253 -44.62 -48.58 36.49
CA GLU A 253 -43.24 -49.04 36.67
C GLU A 253 -42.47 -49.23 35.34
N GLU A 254 -42.88 -48.51 34.28
CA GLU A 254 -42.16 -48.48 33.01
C GLU A 254 -41.11 -47.34 33.05
N LEU A 255 -39.87 -47.64 32.67
CA LEU A 255 -38.79 -46.63 32.55
C LEU A 255 -39.12 -45.67 31.40
N ILE A 256 -39.12 -44.37 31.68
CA ILE A 256 -39.41 -43.30 30.71
C ILE A 256 -38.13 -42.59 30.28
N ASP A 257 -37.24 -42.31 31.23
CA ASP A 257 -36.01 -41.57 30.96
C ASP A 257 -34.91 -41.94 31.95
N GLU A 258 -33.66 -41.80 31.52
CA GLU A 258 -32.50 -42.05 32.36
C GLU A 258 -31.32 -41.16 31.95
N TYR A 259 -30.45 -40.88 32.91
CA TYR A 259 -29.16 -40.22 32.67
C TYR A 259 -28.09 -40.82 33.57
N SER A 260 -26.89 -41.03 33.04
CA SER A 260 -25.73 -41.57 33.76
C SER A 260 -24.52 -40.66 33.59
N TRP A 261 -23.74 -40.48 34.65
CA TRP A 261 -22.51 -39.67 34.66
C TRP A 261 -21.37 -40.41 35.37
N THR A 262 -20.13 -40.01 35.09
CA THR A 262 -18.92 -40.66 35.60
C THR A 262 -18.16 -39.84 36.64
N SER A 263 -18.41 -38.53 36.69
CA SER A 263 -17.91 -37.60 37.70
C SER A 263 -19.03 -36.62 38.07
N HIS A 264 -18.98 -36.03 39.27
CA HIS A 264 -19.85 -34.91 39.59
C HIS A 264 -19.64 -33.74 38.60
N ALA A 265 -20.70 -33.00 38.30
CA ALA A 265 -20.60 -31.74 37.55
C ALA A 265 -19.73 -30.74 38.33
N SER A 266 -18.87 -30.02 37.63
CA SER A 266 -18.01 -28.99 38.21
C SER A 266 -17.57 -27.98 37.14
N TYR A 267 -17.52 -26.71 37.51
CA TYR A 267 -16.98 -25.63 36.68
C TYR A 267 -15.84 -24.94 37.43
N ASP A 268 -14.67 -24.82 36.81
CA ASP A 268 -13.42 -24.36 37.44
C ASP A 268 -13.05 -25.12 38.74
N GLY A 269 -13.37 -26.41 38.80
CA GLY A 269 -13.13 -27.26 39.98
C GLY A 269 -14.07 -27.00 41.16
N ASP A 270 -15.08 -26.14 40.98
CA ASP A 270 -16.14 -25.90 41.97
C ASP A 270 -17.41 -26.65 41.56
N GLY A 271 -17.84 -27.59 42.41
CA GLY A 271 -19.07 -28.36 42.21
C GLY A 271 -20.34 -27.53 42.40
N ALA A 272 -20.30 -26.49 43.23
CA ALA A 272 -21.48 -25.66 43.54
C ALA A 272 -21.84 -24.66 42.43
N LYS A 273 -21.11 -24.69 41.31
CA LYS A 273 -21.35 -23.83 40.15
C LYS A 273 -22.01 -24.56 39.00
N ALA A 274 -22.10 -25.89 39.05
CA ALA A 274 -22.47 -26.66 37.87
C ALA A 274 -23.32 -27.89 38.20
N SER A 275 -24.22 -28.17 37.27
CA SER A 275 -25.08 -29.35 37.21
C SER A 275 -24.92 -30.01 35.83
N TYR A 276 -25.51 -31.19 35.66
CA TYR A 276 -25.75 -31.75 34.33
C TYR A 276 -27.19 -31.46 33.93
N GLY A 277 -27.38 -30.69 32.88
CA GLY A 277 -28.69 -30.32 32.36
C GLY A 277 -28.82 -30.61 30.88
N ARG A 278 -30.03 -30.99 30.44
CA ARG A 278 -30.38 -31.03 29.03
C ARG A 278 -30.32 -29.62 28.49
N TYR A 279 -29.50 -29.38 27.49
CA TYR A 279 -29.54 -28.12 26.79
C TYR A 279 -29.79 -28.32 25.31
N PRO A 280 -30.89 -27.77 24.80
CA PRO A 280 -31.99 -27.09 25.49
C PRO A 280 -32.99 -28.01 26.18
N ASP A 281 -33.88 -27.40 26.94
CA ASP A 281 -34.71 -28.10 27.90
C ASP A 281 -35.62 -29.13 27.22
N GLY A 282 -35.69 -30.31 27.82
CA GLY A 282 -36.57 -31.38 27.38
C GLY A 282 -36.14 -32.13 26.12
N THR A 283 -35.23 -31.59 25.30
CA THR A 283 -34.91 -32.14 23.98
C THR A 283 -33.43 -32.42 23.78
N GLY A 284 -32.57 -31.54 24.31
CA GLY A 284 -31.14 -31.63 24.15
C GLY A 284 -30.50 -32.78 24.93
N SER A 285 -29.25 -33.07 24.57
CA SER A 285 -28.39 -33.93 25.36
C SER A 285 -28.02 -33.27 26.70
N PHE A 286 -27.71 -34.09 27.70
CA PHE A 286 -27.13 -33.59 28.94
C PHE A 286 -25.73 -33.02 28.67
N THR A 287 -25.51 -31.79 29.12
CA THR A 287 -24.25 -31.06 29.06
C THR A 287 -23.95 -30.43 30.43
N LEU A 288 -22.80 -29.79 30.57
CA LEU A 288 -22.49 -29.01 31.76
C LEU A 288 -23.31 -27.70 31.75
N THR A 289 -24.10 -27.48 32.78
CA THR A 289 -24.96 -26.30 32.95
C THR A 289 -24.65 -25.61 34.26
N LYS A 290 -25.07 -24.35 34.40
CA LYS A 290 -25.24 -23.72 35.71
C LYS A 290 -26.42 -24.37 36.42
N GLU A 291 -26.42 -24.34 37.75
CA GLU A 291 -27.59 -24.78 38.52
C GLU A 291 -28.82 -23.89 38.26
N THR A 292 -29.92 -24.47 37.78
CA THR A 292 -31.09 -23.71 37.27
C THR A 292 -32.46 -24.14 37.81
N LYS A 293 -32.54 -24.56 39.08
CA LYS A 293 -33.82 -24.93 39.76
C LYS A 293 -35.04 -24.07 39.37
N ASN A 294 -36.06 -24.73 38.85
CA ASN A 294 -37.34 -24.24 38.35
C ASN A 294 -37.22 -23.20 37.22
N LYS A 295 -36.17 -23.25 36.43
CA LYS A 295 -35.91 -22.34 35.31
C LYS A 295 -35.30 -23.11 34.15
N ALA A 296 -35.30 -22.48 32.99
CA ALA A 296 -34.63 -23.02 31.83
C ALA A 296 -33.12 -23.19 32.08
N ASN A 297 -32.56 -24.30 31.60
CA ASN A 297 -31.15 -24.61 31.77
C ASN A 297 -30.26 -23.55 31.11
N GLU A 298 -29.18 -23.17 31.79
CA GLU A 298 -28.16 -22.28 31.24
C GLU A 298 -26.85 -23.04 31.03
N TRP A 299 -26.59 -23.49 29.81
CA TRP A 299 -25.39 -24.26 29.50
C TRP A 299 -24.09 -23.45 29.61
N TYR A 300 -23.03 -24.15 30.03
CA TYR A 300 -21.66 -23.69 29.83
C TYR A 300 -21.26 -24.03 28.40
N LYS A 301 -21.34 -23.03 27.52
CA LYS A 301 -20.90 -23.19 26.12
C LYS A 301 -19.44 -23.69 26.10
N PRO A 302 -19.14 -24.81 25.41
CA PRO A 302 -17.79 -25.36 25.34
C PRO A 302 -16.77 -24.32 24.85
N GLU A 303 -15.62 -24.24 25.52
CA GLU A 303 -14.50 -23.38 25.14
C GLU A 303 -13.67 -24.02 23.99
N VAL A 304 -14.34 -24.29 22.87
CA VAL A 304 -13.74 -24.79 21.63
C VAL A 304 -13.86 -23.72 20.56
N LYS A 305 -12.76 -23.46 19.86
CA LYS A 305 -12.64 -22.38 18.87
C LYS A 305 -12.12 -22.90 17.55
N ILE A 306 -12.60 -22.35 16.44
CA ILE A 306 -11.97 -22.55 15.13
C ILE A 306 -10.59 -21.89 15.18
N ASN A 307 -9.57 -22.61 14.77
CA ASN A 307 -8.16 -22.23 14.91
C ASN A 307 -7.49 -21.96 13.56
N GLU A 308 -7.78 -22.74 12.52
CA GLU A 308 -7.16 -22.59 11.21
C GLU A 308 -8.14 -23.07 10.13
N ILE A 309 -8.20 -22.37 9.00
CA ILE A 309 -9.07 -22.71 7.86
C ILE A 309 -8.25 -22.65 6.58
N GLU A 310 -8.32 -23.71 5.78
CA GLU A 310 -7.80 -23.78 4.42
C GLU A 310 -8.97 -23.83 3.46
N SER A 311 -9.01 -22.88 2.53
CA SER A 311 -10.10 -22.75 1.55
C SER A 311 -9.64 -22.79 0.10
N ASP A 312 -8.32 -22.79 -0.17
CA ASP A 312 -7.75 -22.98 -1.50
C ASP A 312 -6.24 -23.26 -1.38
N ASP A 313 -5.85 -24.51 -1.14
CA ASP A 313 -4.42 -24.85 -1.04
C ASP A 313 -3.76 -24.64 -2.42
N PRO A 314 -2.78 -23.73 -2.54
CA PRO A 314 -2.13 -23.41 -3.82
C PRO A 314 -1.38 -24.60 -4.45
N ASN A 315 -1.16 -25.68 -3.69
CA ASN A 315 -0.54 -26.92 -4.15
C ASN A 315 -1.56 -28.02 -4.49
N GLY A 316 -2.86 -27.72 -4.49
CA GLY A 316 -3.94 -28.66 -4.80
C GLY A 316 -4.29 -29.61 -3.66
N GLY A 317 -4.14 -29.16 -2.41
CA GLY A 317 -4.66 -29.83 -1.22
C GLY A 317 -6.17 -29.74 -1.09
N ILE A 318 -6.69 -30.28 0.02
CA ILE A 318 -8.11 -30.32 0.35
C ILE A 318 -8.46 -29.29 1.42
N ASP A 319 -9.67 -28.75 1.35
CA ASP A 319 -10.18 -27.81 2.35
C ASP A 319 -10.23 -28.47 3.73
N TYR A 320 -9.99 -27.67 4.77
CA TYR A 320 -10.15 -28.13 6.15
C TYR A 320 -10.50 -27.00 7.11
N VAL A 321 -11.10 -27.38 8.22
CA VAL A 321 -11.34 -26.51 9.38
C VAL A 321 -10.74 -27.18 10.61
N GLU A 322 -9.80 -26.51 11.25
CA GLU A 322 -9.19 -26.95 12.50
C GLU A 322 -9.87 -26.26 13.69
N ILE A 323 -10.10 -27.01 14.77
CA ILE A 323 -10.61 -26.51 16.04
C ILE A 323 -9.62 -26.80 17.16
N ILE A 324 -9.66 -25.98 18.22
CA ILE A 324 -8.84 -26.13 19.42
C ILE A 324 -9.70 -26.00 20.68
N ASN A 325 -9.46 -26.85 21.68
CA ASN A 325 -10.00 -26.68 23.03
C ASN A 325 -9.11 -25.71 23.82
N ILE A 326 -9.60 -24.50 24.10
CA ILE A 326 -8.90 -23.49 24.92
C ILE A 326 -9.29 -23.56 26.40
N GLY A 327 -10.25 -24.40 26.75
CA GLY A 327 -10.68 -24.62 28.11
C GLY A 327 -9.73 -25.52 28.92
N THR A 328 -10.07 -25.70 30.20
CA THR A 328 -9.24 -26.44 31.16
C THR A 328 -9.66 -27.90 31.36
N THR A 329 -10.76 -28.34 30.73
CA THR A 329 -11.32 -29.68 30.84
C THR A 329 -11.44 -30.37 29.47
N PRO A 330 -11.36 -31.72 29.41
CA PRO A 330 -11.66 -32.46 28.18
C PRO A 330 -13.13 -32.29 27.76
N ILE A 331 -13.36 -32.18 26.45
CA ILE A 331 -14.69 -31.99 25.86
C ILE A 331 -14.99 -33.18 24.95
N ASP A 332 -16.15 -33.82 25.12
CA ASP A 332 -16.64 -34.83 24.19
C ASP A 332 -17.20 -34.16 22.94
N ILE A 333 -16.51 -34.38 21.82
CA ILE A 333 -16.89 -33.83 20.51
C ILE A 333 -17.58 -34.86 19.61
N SER A 334 -18.03 -35.99 20.17
CA SER A 334 -18.80 -37.00 19.44
C SER A 334 -20.04 -36.38 18.77
N GLY A 335 -20.22 -36.66 17.48
CA GLY A 335 -21.30 -36.14 16.65
C GLY A 335 -21.19 -34.66 16.26
N TRP A 336 -20.11 -33.96 16.62
CA TRP A 336 -19.87 -32.60 16.15
C TRP A 336 -19.58 -32.60 14.63
N HIS A 337 -19.85 -31.48 13.96
CA HIS A 337 -19.70 -31.35 12.50
C HIS A 337 -19.56 -29.87 12.08
N ILE A 338 -19.21 -29.63 10.81
CA ILE A 338 -19.03 -28.30 10.22
C ILE A 338 -20.01 -28.09 9.07
N TYR A 339 -20.59 -26.89 8.96
CA TYR A 339 -21.26 -26.41 7.74
C TYR A 339 -20.53 -25.19 7.15
N ASP A 340 -20.75 -24.96 5.86
CA ASP A 340 -20.41 -23.69 5.21
C ASP A 340 -21.51 -22.65 5.47
N SER A 341 -21.60 -21.62 4.62
CA SER A 341 -22.68 -20.62 4.67
C SER A 341 -24.09 -21.15 4.32
N ASP A 342 -24.23 -22.37 3.78
CA ASP A 342 -25.51 -22.98 3.33
C ASP A 342 -25.87 -24.23 4.15
N LYS A 343 -26.10 -24.06 5.46
CA LYS A 343 -26.44 -25.16 6.39
C LYS A 343 -27.53 -26.10 5.87
N LEU A 344 -28.61 -25.55 5.29
CA LEU A 344 -29.75 -26.34 4.82
C LEU A 344 -29.38 -27.23 3.62
N ALA A 345 -28.59 -26.73 2.66
CA ALA A 345 -28.11 -27.58 1.56
C ALA A 345 -27.09 -28.62 2.02
N ARG A 346 -26.25 -28.30 3.03
CA ARG A 346 -25.16 -29.18 3.49
C ARG A 346 -25.55 -30.28 4.45
N LYS A 347 -26.79 -30.35 4.92
CA LYS A 347 -27.24 -31.33 5.94
C LYS A 347 -26.91 -32.81 5.62
N ASN A 348 -26.85 -33.18 4.34
CA ASN A 348 -26.52 -34.55 3.90
C ASN A 348 -25.06 -34.72 3.43
N GLU A 349 -24.24 -33.68 3.54
CA GLU A 349 -22.88 -33.60 3.03
C GLU A 349 -21.82 -33.63 4.14
N VAL A 350 -22.24 -33.81 5.40
CA VAL A 350 -21.38 -33.88 6.58
C VAL A 350 -21.30 -35.30 7.12
N THR A 351 -20.14 -35.68 7.62
CA THR A 351 -19.90 -36.90 8.39
C THR A 351 -19.53 -36.49 9.83
N PRO A 352 -20.43 -36.69 10.81
CA PRO A 352 -20.17 -36.29 12.18
C PRO A 352 -18.97 -37.02 12.81
N VAL A 353 -18.32 -36.36 13.77
CA VAL A 353 -17.21 -36.93 14.54
C VAL A 353 -17.64 -38.24 15.22
N ALA A 354 -16.77 -39.24 15.17
CA ALA A 354 -17.06 -40.57 15.71
C ALA A 354 -17.30 -40.57 17.23
N ASP A 355 -18.13 -41.52 17.69
CA ASP A 355 -18.45 -41.70 19.11
C ASP A 355 -17.20 -41.91 19.99
N ASN A 356 -17.25 -41.37 21.20
CA ASN A 356 -16.21 -41.39 22.24
C ASN A 356 -14.94 -40.59 21.87
N THR A 357 -15.08 -39.53 21.07
CA THR A 357 -13.95 -38.65 20.73
C THR A 357 -13.82 -37.51 21.76
N LEU A 358 -12.78 -37.56 22.58
CA LEU A 358 -12.45 -36.51 23.56
C LEU A 358 -11.39 -35.55 23.01
N LEU A 359 -11.68 -34.25 23.07
CA LEU A 359 -10.76 -33.16 22.81
C LEU A 359 -10.21 -32.61 24.12
N ASN A 360 -8.98 -32.98 24.48
CA ASN A 360 -8.33 -32.52 25.71
C ASN A 360 -7.94 -31.02 25.65
N PRO A 361 -7.67 -30.37 26.80
CA PRO A 361 -7.15 -29.00 26.82
C PRO A 361 -5.92 -28.79 25.92
N ASN A 362 -5.93 -27.74 25.10
CA ASN A 362 -4.95 -27.40 24.06
C ASN A 362 -4.78 -28.45 22.95
N GLN A 363 -5.65 -29.46 22.90
CA GLN A 363 -5.68 -30.40 21.78
C GLN A 363 -6.48 -29.79 20.63
N ILE A 364 -6.07 -30.16 19.42
CA ILE A 364 -6.69 -29.78 18.16
C ILE A 364 -7.38 -30.97 17.50
N TYR A 365 -8.42 -30.68 16.72
CA TYR A 365 -9.10 -31.62 15.84
C TYR A 365 -9.29 -30.97 14.47
N VAL A 366 -9.12 -31.74 13.41
CA VAL A 366 -9.19 -31.25 12.03
C VAL A 366 -10.35 -31.93 11.31
N PHE A 367 -11.31 -31.13 10.85
CA PHE A 367 -12.36 -31.53 9.91
C PHE A 367 -11.81 -31.39 8.50
N GLU A 368 -11.79 -32.46 7.72
CA GLU A 368 -11.22 -32.49 6.37
C GLU A 368 -12.29 -32.74 5.31
N GLN A 369 -12.17 -32.04 4.18
CA GLN A 369 -12.95 -32.33 3.00
C GLN A 369 -12.68 -33.76 2.50
N ASN A 370 -13.74 -34.43 2.05
CA ASN A 370 -13.81 -35.85 1.67
C ASN A 370 -13.68 -36.86 2.83
N LYS A 371 -13.55 -36.40 4.08
CA LYS A 371 -13.57 -37.26 5.27
C LYS A 371 -14.71 -36.88 6.22
N ASP A 372 -14.76 -35.60 6.61
CA ASP A 372 -15.73 -35.07 7.57
C ASP A 372 -16.81 -34.22 6.88
N PHE A 373 -16.56 -33.73 5.65
CA PHE A 373 -17.56 -33.06 4.80
C PHE A 373 -17.24 -33.22 3.30
N SER A 374 -18.20 -33.04 2.39
CA SER A 374 -17.99 -33.20 0.94
C SER A 374 -18.09 -31.94 0.09
N PHE A 375 -18.44 -30.80 0.68
CA PHE A 375 -18.47 -29.49 0.01
C PHE A 375 -17.09 -28.80 0.02
N GLY A 376 -16.94 -27.72 -0.74
CA GLY A 376 -15.75 -26.87 -0.71
C GLY A 376 -16.03 -25.51 -0.07
N LEU A 377 -14.96 -24.84 0.38
CA LEU A 377 -15.01 -23.54 1.04
C LEU A 377 -14.68 -22.41 0.04
N GLY A 378 -15.63 -21.52 -0.22
CA GLY A 378 -15.55 -20.51 -1.28
C GLY A 378 -14.73 -19.26 -0.97
N LYS A 379 -14.66 -18.33 -1.94
CA LYS A 379 -13.99 -17.00 -1.78
C LYS A 379 -14.72 -16.02 -0.87
N SER A 380 -16.02 -16.23 -0.70
CA SER A 380 -16.86 -15.54 0.28
C SER A 380 -17.74 -16.61 0.90
N ASP A 381 -17.39 -17.03 2.11
CA ASP A 381 -17.99 -18.19 2.74
C ASP A 381 -17.82 -18.14 4.26
N GLU A 382 -18.34 -19.16 4.94
CA GLU A 382 -18.26 -19.31 6.38
C GLU A 382 -17.81 -20.72 6.77
N ALA A 383 -17.23 -20.86 7.96
CA ALA A 383 -17.00 -22.12 8.63
C ALA A 383 -17.77 -22.11 9.95
N ASN A 384 -18.79 -22.97 10.06
CA ASN A 384 -19.72 -23.01 11.19
C ASN A 384 -19.61 -24.35 11.94
N LEU A 385 -19.18 -24.31 13.21
CA LEU A 385 -18.99 -25.50 14.06
C LEU A 385 -20.23 -25.79 14.89
N TYR A 386 -20.81 -26.97 14.72
CA TYR A 386 -21.98 -27.43 15.46
C TYR A 386 -21.66 -28.65 16.31
N ASN A 387 -22.35 -28.77 17.46
CA ASN A 387 -22.36 -30.00 18.23
C ASN A 387 -23.40 -31.00 17.67
N LYS A 388 -23.48 -32.19 18.28
CA LYS A 388 -24.44 -33.24 17.89
C LYS A 388 -25.93 -32.88 18.03
N ASP A 389 -26.23 -31.86 18.83
CA ASP A 389 -27.59 -31.37 19.08
C ASP A 389 -27.90 -30.15 18.18
N GLU A 390 -27.08 -29.91 17.13
CA GLU A 390 -27.22 -28.79 16.18
C GLU A 390 -27.03 -27.40 16.82
N LEU A 391 -26.35 -27.29 17.96
CA LEU A 391 -26.02 -26.00 18.58
C LEU A 391 -24.70 -25.44 18.04
N LEU A 392 -24.71 -24.16 17.62
CA LEU A 392 -23.52 -23.46 17.15
C LEU A 392 -22.50 -23.20 18.26
N ILE A 393 -21.29 -23.73 18.09
CA ILE A 393 -20.15 -23.61 18.98
C ILE A 393 -19.26 -22.42 18.62
N ASP A 394 -18.83 -22.31 17.36
CA ASP A 394 -18.00 -21.20 16.90
C ASP A 394 -18.21 -21.02 15.39
N SER A 395 -17.97 -19.81 14.90
CA SER A 395 -18.07 -19.52 13.47
C SER A 395 -16.99 -18.53 13.04
N TYR A 396 -16.65 -18.56 11.75
CA TYR A 396 -15.82 -17.55 11.11
C TYR A 396 -16.27 -17.34 9.67
N SER A 397 -16.38 -16.07 9.25
CA SER A 397 -16.79 -15.67 7.91
C SER A 397 -15.70 -14.85 7.22
N TRP A 398 -15.57 -15.00 5.90
CA TRP A 398 -14.65 -14.22 5.07
C TRP A 398 -15.30 -13.82 3.75
N SER A 399 -14.74 -12.81 3.08
CA SER A 399 -15.29 -12.28 1.82
C SER A 399 -14.21 -11.84 0.84
N GLY A 400 -14.49 -12.00 -0.45
CA GLY A 400 -13.72 -11.43 -1.56
C GLY A 400 -12.62 -12.33 -2.13
N ALA A 401 -11.94 -13.13 -1.31
CA ALA A 401 -10.88 -14.04 -1.75
C ALA A 401 -10.64 -15.21 -0.78
N HIS A 402 -9.98 -16.26 -1.28
CA HIS A 402 -9.33 -17.25 -0.43
C HIS A 402 -8.13 -16.62 0.30
N ALA A 403 -7.67 -17.26 1.38
CA ALA A 403 -6.39 -16.90 1.98
C ALA A 403 -5.24 -17.17 0.99
N ASN A 404 -4.13 -16.44 1.11
CA ASN A 404 -2.91 -16.75 0.34
C ASN A 404 -2.25 -18.07 0.78
N GLY A 405 -2.58 -18.53 1.99
CA GLY A 405 -2.35 -19.90 2.45
C GLY A 405 -3.55 -20.34 3.27
N VAL A 406 -3.58 -19.99 4.56
CA VAL A 406 -4.67 -20.32 5.48
C VAL A 406 -5.16 -19.08 6.23
N TYR A 407 -6.42 -19.08 6.63
CA TYR A 407 -6.87 -18.20 7.71
C TYR A 407 -6.47 -18.82 9.04
N ALA A 408 -5.44 -18.28 9.69
CA ALA A 408 -4.94 -18.78 10.97
C ALA A 408 -5.29 -17.84 12.11
N ARG A 409 -5.84 -18.38 13.21
CA ARG A 409 -6.10 -17.64 14.44
C ARG A 409 -4.82 -17.44 15.23
N ILE A 410 -4.45 -16.19 15.47
CA ILE A 410 -3.16 -15.82 16.05
C ILE A 410 -3.35 -14.79 17.19
N PRO A 411 -3.08 -15.16 18.46
CA PRO A 411 -2.71 -16.49 18.98
C PRO A 411 -3.81 -17.56 18.88
N ASN A 412 -3.44 -18.84 18.99
CA ASN A 412 -4.39 -19.97 18.90
C ASN A 412 -5.63 -19.78 19.78
N GLY A 413 -6.80 -20.07 19.20
CA GLY A 413 -8.11 -20.00 19.86
C GLY A 413 -8.54 -18.66 20.45
N THR A 414 -7.68 -17.63 20.50
CA THR A 414 -7.93 -16.38 21.25
C THR A 414 -7.70 -15.12 20.44
N GLY A 415 -6.87 -15.18 19.41
CA GLY A 415 -6.57 -14.04 18.55
C GLY A 415 -7.55 -13.86 17.40
N GLU A 416 -7.21 -12.89 16.56
CA GLU A 416 -7.90 -12.64 15.29
C GLU A 416 -7.41 -13.66 14.24
N PHE A 417 -8.24 -13.91 13.22
CA PHE A 417 -7.79 -14.61 12.04
C PHE A 417 -6.94 -13.68 11.18
N VAL A 418 -5.79 -14.18 10.73
CA VAL A 418 -4.93 -13.52 9.76
C VAL A 418 -4.72 -14.43 8.56
N ASP A 419 -4.56 -13.83 7.39
CA ASP A 419 -4.09 -14.55 6.20
C ASP A 419 -2.62 -14.91 6.39
N TYR A 420 -2.32 -16.21 6.41
CA TYR A 420 -1.00 -16.74 6.73
C TYR A 420 -0.52 -17.68 5.61
N PRO A 421 0.68 -17.46 5.04
CA PRO A 421 1.10 -18.12 3.80
C PRO A 421 1.48 -19.60 3.98
N THR A 422 1.44 -20.15 5.20
CA THR A 422 1.85 -21.53 5.47
C THR A 422 0.89 -22.21 6.43
N SER A 423 0.23 -23.26 5.95
CA SER A 423 -0.60 -24.14 6.77
C SER A 423 0.19 -24.76 7.92
N SER A 424 -0.42 -24.76 9.12
CA SER A 424 0.07 -25.48 10.28
C SER A 424 -0.80 -26.68 10.66
N LYS A 425 -1.64 -27.16 9.73
CA LYS A 425 -2.61 -28.25 9.90
C LYS A 425 -2.19 -29.34 10.87
N GLY A 426 -2.99 -29.56 11.90
CA GLY A 426 -2.72 -30.57 12.92
C GLY A 426 -1.57 -30.19 13.86
N LYS A 427 -1.20 -28.91 13.92
CA LYS A 427 -0.27 -28.32 14.89
C LYS A 427 -0.78 -26.94 15.29
N LEU A 428 -0.31 -26.42 16.42
CA LEU A 428 -0.63 -25.07 16.86
C LEU A 428 -0.07 -24.02 15.89
N ASN A 429 -0.89 -23.02 15.53
CA ASN A 429 -0.47 -21.81 14.81
C ASN A 429 0.65 -21.13 15.61
N LYS A 430 1.72 -20.68 14.95
CA LYS A 430 2.81 -19.96 15.62
C LYS A 430 3.14 -18.68 14.86
N VAL A 431 3.17 -17.55 15.59
CA VAL A 431 3.85 -16.34 15.12
C VAL A 431 5.33 -16.50 15.41
N THR A 432 6.12 -16.61 14.35
CA THR A 432 7.56 -16.36 14.41
C THR A 432 7.79 -14.85 14.40
N SER A 433 8.77 -14.38 15.18
CA SER A 433 9.24 -13.00 15.06
C SER A 433 9.67 -12.70 13.61
N PRO A 434 9.34 -11.53 13.04
CA PRO A 434 9.70 -11.21 11.66
C PRO A 434 11.17 -10.80 11.50
N VAL A 435 12.00 -10.98 12.53
CA VAL A 435 13.43 -10.66 12.49
C VAL A 435 14.15 -11.63 11.56
N VAL A 436 14.96 -11.07 10.66
CA VAL A 436 15.72 -11.81 9.66
C VAL A 436 17.21 -11.84 10.00
N LEU A 437 17.92 -12.86 9.50
CA LEU A 437 19.38 -12.83 9.38
C LEU A 437 19.74 -11.97 8.17
N ASN A 438 20.42 -10.84 8.36
CA ASN A 438 20.65 -9.87 7.29
C ASN A 438 22.01 -10.04 6.62
N GLU A 439 23.09 -10.15 7.40
CA GLU A 439 24.44 -10.19 6.87
C GLU A 439 25.36 -11.01 7.80
N ILE A 440 26.26 -11.81 7.22
CA ILE A 440 27.16 -12.71 7.95
C ILE A 440 28.60 -12.52 7.48
N GLN A 441 29.52 -12.35 8.42
CA GLN A 441 30.98 -12.36 8.19
C GLN A 441 31.60 -13.63 8.79
N SER A 442 32.29 -14.41 7.96
CA SER A 442 32.98 -15.65 8.34
C SER A 442 34.49 -15.64 8.03
N ASN A 443 34.98 -14.61 7.35
CA ASN A 443 36.37 -14.48 6.94
C ASN A 443 36.86 -13.03 7.12
N PRO A 444 36.82 -12.51 8.37
CA PRO A 444 37.20 -11.14 8.68
C PRO A 444 38.72 -10.94 8.51
N LYS A 445 39.18 -9.68 8.49
CA LYS A 445 40.62 -9.39 8.41
C LYS A 445 41.36 -9.86 9.67
N GLU A 446 42.69 -9.95 9.58
CA GLU A 446 43.52 -10.38 10.71
C GLU A 446 43.27 -9.49 11.95
N ASN A 447 42.85 -10.11 13.06
CA ASN A 447 42.42 -9.50 14.34
C ASN A 447 41.00 -8.90 14.39
N GLU A 448 40.14 -9.21 13.43
CA GLU A 448 38.70 -8.93 13.49
C GLU A 448 37.92 -10.21 13.85
N ASN A 449 36.70 -10.05 14.38
CA ASN A 449 35.83 -11.17 14.79
C ASN A 449 34.80 -11.50 13.70
N ASP A 450 34.34 -12.74 13.69
CA ASP A 450 33.12 -13.13 12.97
C ASP A 450 31.91 -12.41 13.58
N TRP A 451 30.91 -12.15 12.74
CA TRP A 451 29.71 -11.49 13.21
C TRP A 451 28.47 -11.90 12.40
N VAL A 452 27.32 -11.78 13.06
CA VAL A 452 25.98 -11.98 12.47
C VAL A 452 25.19 -10.70 12.68
N GLU A 453 24.55 -10.22 11.64
CA GLU A 453 23.61 -9.11 11.70
C GLU A 453 22.17 -9.59 11.61
N LEU A 454 21.33 -9.05 12.48
CA LEU A 454 19.87 -9.20 12.44
C LEU A 454 19.24 -7.91 11.95
N ALA A 455 18.12 -7.99 11.22
CA ALA A 455 17.36 -6.81 10.81
C ALA A 455 15.89 -6.92 11.19
N ASN A 456 15.29 -5.76 11.43
CA ASN A 456 13.85 -5.59 11.65
C ASN A 456 13.21 -5.02 10.37
N PRO A 457 12.48 -5.82 9.58
CA PRO A 457 11.86 -5.35 8.34
C PRO A 457 10.58 -4.54 8.58
N THR A 458 10.15 -4.34 9.83
CA THR A 458 8.86 -3.74 10.18
C THR A 458 8.97 -2.29 10.59
N SER A 459 7.84 -1.58 10.55
CA SER A 459 7.70 -0.20 11.05
C SER A 459 7.64 -0.09 12.57
N GLU A 460 7.63 -1.22 13.28
CA GLU A 460 7.50 -1.28 14.75
C GLU A 460 8.79 -1.78 15.37
N LYS A 461 9.08 -1.34 16.60
CA LYS A 461 10.26 -1.82 17.32
C LYS A 461 10.04 -3.26 17.78
N ILE A 462 11.03 -4.14 17.56
CA ILE A 462 10.96 -5.55 17.94
C ILE A 462 11.88 -5.83 19.14
N ASP A 463 11.34 -6.53 20.14
CA ASP A 463 12.11 -7.13 21.23
C ASP A 463 12.62 -8.52 20.81
N ILE A 464 13.93 -8.72 20.86
CA ILE A 464 14.61 -9.97 20.50
C ILE A 464 15.29 -10.62 21.70
N SER A 465 14.91 -10.22 22.90
CA SER A 465 15.44 -10.76 24.15
C SER A 465 15.36 -12.28 24.16
N ASN A 466 16.47 -12.92 24.54
CA ASN A 466 16.58 -14.37 24.65
C ASN A 466 16.49 -15.16 23.33
N PHE A 467 16.53 -14.51 22.17
CA PHE A 467 16.70 -15.20 20.88
C PHE A 467 18.02 -15.99 20.87
N ILE A 468 18.06 -17.05 20.09
CA ILE A 468 19.20 -17.97 20.03
C ILE A 468 19.78 -17.97 18.61
N ILE A 469 21.10 -17.81 18.51
CA ILE A 469 21.85 -17.98 17.27
C ILE A 469 22.76 -19.20 17.42
N LYS A 470 22.79 -20.04 16.39
CA LYS A 470 23.67 -21.21 16.31
C LYS A 470 24.40 -21.24 14.97
N ASP A 471 25.57 -21.88 14.93
CA ASP A 471 26.20 -22.27 13.66
C ASP A 471 25.66 -23.64 13.18
N ASN A 472 26.42 -24.39 12.37
CA ASN A 472 26.06 -25.74 11.94
C ASN A 472 26.03 -26.81 13.05
N LYS A 473 26.45 -26.52 14.28
CA LYS A 473 26.43 -27.43 15.45
C LYS A 473 25.42 -26.97 16.49
N ASP A 474 24.66 -27.93 17.03
CA ASP A 474 23.58 -27.61 17.98
C ASP A 474 24.07 -27.13 19.35
N ASP A 475 25.32 -27.45 19.71
CA ASP A 475 25.98 -27.07 20.97
C ASP A 475 26.62 -25.67 20.92
N ASN A 476 26.77 -25.10 19.73
CA ASN A 476 27.29 -23.75 19.54
C ASN A 476 26.13 -22.77 19.64
N ILE A 477 25.96 -22.19 20.82
CA ILE A 477 24.78 -21.40 21.18
C ILE A 477 25.22 -20.00 21.62
N TYR A 478 24.70 -18.99 20.95
CA TYR A 478 24.72 -17.61 21.39
C TYR A 478 23.29 -17.19 21.78
N LYS A 479 23.14 -16.62 22.98
CA LYS A 479 21.85 -16.16 23.49
C LYS A 479 21.84 -14.63 23.55
N VAL A 480 20.90 -14.02 22.85
CA VAL A 480 20.69 -12.57 22.86
C VAL A 480 20.32 -12.11 24.27
N LYS A 481 20.96 -11.02 24.71
CA LYS A 481 20.81 -10.46 26.06
C LYS A 481 19.38 -9.96 26.29
N ASP A 482 18.93 -10.06 27.53
CA ASP A 482 17.62 -9.55 27.94
C ASP A 482 17.53 -8.02 27.79
N GLY A 483 16.37 -7.53 27.34
CA GLY A 483 16.12 -6.13 27.02
C GLY A 483 16.68 -5.65 25.67
N THR A 484 17.11 -6.56 24.78
CA THR A 484 17.65 -6.18 23.46
C THR A 484 16.51 -5.95 22.46
N THR A 485 16.49 -4.79 21.82
CA THR A 485 15.51 -4.43 20.79
C THR A 485 16.17 -4.02 19.49
N ILE A 486 15.48 -4.21 18.36
CA ILE A 486 15.83 -3.64 17.07
C ILE A 486 14.78 -2.58 16.72
N GLU A 487 15.22 -1.34 16.46
CA GLU A 487 14.34 -0.24 16.04
C GLU A 487 13.68 -0.51 14.68
N PRO A 488 12.58 0.18 14.32
CA PRO A 488 11.94 0.06 13.01
C PRO A 488 12.93 0.20 11.85
N TYR A 489 12.90 -0.73 10.90
CA TYR A 489 13.83 -0.78 9.74
C TYR A 489 15.33 -0.76 10.13
N GLY A 490 15.63 -1.15 11.38
CA GLY A 490 16.97 -1.11 11.96
C GLY A 490 17.73 -2.43 11.86
N TYR A 491 19.03 -2.35 12.15
CA TYR A 491 19.98 -3.47 12.13
C TYR A 491 20.63 -3.65 13.50
N LEU A 492 20.99 -4.88 13.83
CA LEU A 492 21.74 -5.21 15.04
C LEU A 492 22.88 -6.19 14.72
N VAL A 493 24.12 -5.72 14.89
CA VAL A 493 25.34 -6.52 14.69
C VAL A 493 25.73 -7.23 16.00
N ILE A 494 25.95 -8.53 15.92
CA ILE A 494 26.41 -9.39 17.01
C ILE A 494 27.80 -9.92 16.66
N SER A 495 28.82 -9.45 17.39
CA SER A 495 30.25 -9.75 17.15
C SER A 495 30.95 -10.38 18.35
N ASP A 496 30.22 -10.63 19.45
CA ASP A 496 30.68 -11.33 20.66
C ASP A 496 30.22 -12.80 20.69
N LEU A 497 30.16 -13.44 19.51
CA LEU A 497 29.86 -14.87 19.38
C LEU A 497 30.83 -15.71 20.21
N SER A 498 30.31 -16.74 20.87
CA SER A 498 31.10 -17.69 21.67
C SER A 498 31.79 -18.76 20.82
N PHE A 499 31.56 -18.74 19.51
CA PHE A 499 32.07 -19.65 18.49
C PHE A 499 32.43 -18.85 17.22
N GLY A 500 33.26 -19.42 16.35
CA GLY A 500 33.59 -18.83 15.05
C GLY A 500 32.74 -19.42 13.93
N LEU A 501 32.57 -18.66 12.85
CA LEU A 501 31.86 -19.04 11.62
C LEU A 501 32.91 -19.42 10.57
N GLY A 502 32.96 -20.69 10.21
CA GLY A 502 34.03 -21.23 9.36
C GLY A 502 33.72 -21.25 7.87
N LYS A 503 34.58 -21.95 7.13
CA LYS A 503 34.30 -22.39 5.76
C LYS A 503 33.20 -23.44 5.74
N ASP A 504 32.34 -23.40 4.73
CA ASP A 504 31.26 -24.38 4.54
C ASP A 504 30.33 -24.48 5.78
N ASP A 505 29.92 -23.33 6.33
CA ASP A 505 29.20 -23.23 7.60
C ASP A 505 27.79 -22.65 7.42
N SER A 506 27.03 -22.58 8.51
CA SER A 506 25.67 -22.04 8.53
C SER A 506 25.43 -21.14 9.74
N VAL A 507 24.38 -20.31 9.67
CA VAL A 507 23.82 -19.59 10.82
C VAL A 507 22.34 -19.91 10.89
N ARG A 508 21.84 -20.20 12.09
CA ARG A 508 20.45 -20.53 12.40
C ARG A 508 19.97 -19.63 13.54
N LEU A 509 18.91 -18.88 13.30
CA LEU A 509 18.28 -17.96 14.24
C LEU A 509 16.99 -18.57 14.78
N TYR A 510 16.81 -18.56 16.10
CA TYR A 510 15.61 -19.04 16.77
C TYR A 510 15.05 -17.96 17.70
N ASP A 511 13.72 -17.92 17.85
CA ASP A 511 13.06 -17.07 18.83
C ASP A 511 13.18 -17.63 20.27
N ASN A 512 12.58 -16.91 21.22
CA ASN A 512 12.53 -17.29 22.63
C ASN A 512 11.71 -18.57 22.91
N ASN A 513 10.89 -19.03 21.96
CA ASN A 513 10.11 -20.26 22.02
C ASN A 513 10.83 -21.43 21.31
N SER A 514 12.11 -21.27 20.96
CA SER A 514 12.93 -22.24 20.23
C SER A 514 12.44 -22.55 18.81
N GLN A 515 11.68 -21.65 18.19
CA GLN A 515 11.24 -21.77 16.81
C GLN A 515 12.30 -21.18 15.88
N LEU A 516 12.67 -21.89 14.81
CA LEU A 516 13.59 -21.39 13.80
C LEU A 516 12.93 -20.24 13.03
N LEU A 517 13.57 -19.07 13.03
CA LEU A 517 13.15 -17.85 12.33
C LEU A 517 13.78 -17.74 10.96
N ALA A 518 15.10 -17.97 10.89
CA ALA A 518 15.87 -17.86 9.67
C ALA A 518 17.07 -18.81 9.73
N GLU A 519 17.47 -19.33 8.57
CA GLU A 519 18.73 -20.04 8.42
C GLU A 519 19.38 -19.70 7.09
N THR A 520 20.71 -19.76 7.07
CA THR A 520 21.49 -19.62 5.84
C THR A 520 22.76 -20.43 5.92
N THR A 521 23.23 -20.90 4.77
CA THR A 521 24.44 -21.72 4.63
C THR A 521 25.24 -21.19 3.45
N TRP A 522 26.56 -21.16 3.57
CA TRP A 522 27.47 -20.78 2.48
C TRP A 522 28.48 -21.90 2.19
N ILE A 523 29.07 -21.85 1.00
CA ILE A 523 30.11 -22.79 0.56
C ILE A 523 31.41 -21.99 0.37
N GLY A 524 32.51 -22.47 0.94
CA GLY A 524 33.79 -21.77 1.00
C GLY A 524 33.81 -20.66 2.06
N ASP A 525 34.61 -19.62 1.82
CA ASP A 525 34.65 -18.40 2.65
C ASP A 525 33.58 -17.41 2.15
N THR A 526 33.03 -16.59 3.05
CA THR A 526 32.30 -15.38 2.64
C THR A 526 33.24 -14.39 1.95
N ASN A 527 32.74 -13.65 0.96
CA ASN A 527 33.55 -12.73 0.15
C ASN A 527 32.80 -11.45 -0.27
N PRO A 528 32.87 -10.36 0.49
CA PRO A 528 33.43 -10.28 1.84
C PRO A 528 32.46 -10.85 2.89
N THR A 529 31.15 -10.66 2.73
CA THR A 529 30.09 -11.17 3.62
C THR A 529 29.00 -11.90 2.83
N TRP A 530 28.19 -12.69 3.53
CA TRP A 530 27.03 -13.38 3.01
C TRP A 530 25.76 -12.64 3.44
N GLY A 531 25.13 -11.94 2.52
CA GLY A 531 24.01 -11.04 2.79
C GLY A 531 22.69 -11.53 2.21
N LEU A 532 21.60 -11.24 2.90
CA LEU A 532 20.23 -11.39 2.40
C LEU A 532 20.01 -10.39 1.26
N TYR A 533 19.53 -10.88 0.12
CA TYR A 533 19.41 -10.14 -1.13
C TYR A 533 17.94 -9.80 -1.43
N PRO A 534 17.58 -8.52 -1.67
CA PRO A 534 18.48 -7.35 -1.77
C PRO A 534 18.96 -6.76 -0.44
N ASP A 535 18.24 -7.00 0.66
CA ASP A 535 18.55 -6.56 2.02
C ASP A 535 17.53 -7.26 2.97
N PHE A 536 17.08 -6.64 4.07
CA PHE A 536 16.10 -7.22 4.99
C PHE A 536 14.74 -7.63 4.38
N ASN A 537 14.40 -7.14 3.18
CA ASN A 537 13.22 -7.56 2.40
C ASN A 537 13.50 -8.74 1.45
N GLY A 538 14.70 -9.30 1.51
CA GLY A 538 15.17 -10.36 0.63
C GLY A 538 14.71 -11.75 1.04
N ASN A 539 14.90 -12.70 0.13
CA ASN A 539 14.53 -14.10 0.31
C ASN A 539 15.62 -15.10 -0.09
N THR A 540 16.75 -14.61 -0.61
CA THR A 540 17.91 -15.40 -1.02
C THR A 540 19.17 -14.78 -0.44
N TYR A 541 20.24 -15.55 -0.28
CA TYR A 541 21.53 -15.01 0.17
C TYR A 541 22.56 -15.10 -0.94
N GLN A 542 23.44 -14.09 -1.00
CA GLN A 542 24.62 -14.12 -1.85
C GLN A 542 25.75 -13.27 -1.27
N ASN A 543 26.92 -13.33 -1.89
CA ASN A 543 28.06 -12.50 -1.47
C ASN A 543 27.77 -11.02 -1.74
N THR A 544 27.98 -10.17 -0.74
CA THR A 544 27.89 -8.71 -0.88
C THR A 544 29.10 -8.17 -1.66
N MET A 545 29.10 -6.87 -1.99
CA MET A 545 30.27 -6.20 -2.56
C MET A 545 31.27 -5.72 -1.50
N VAL A 546 30.75 -5.29 -0.35
CA VAL A 546 31.47 -4.69 0.76
C VAL A 546 30.76 -5.07 2.05
N GLU A 547 31.50 -5.14 3.16
CA GLU A 547 30.92 -5.35 4.48
C GLU A 547 30.06 -4.13 4.89
N THR A 548 28.83 -4.36 5.33
CA THR A 548 27.87 -3.29 5.69
C THR A 548 27.32 -3.37 7.14
N PRO A 549 28.16 -3.61 8.17
CA PRO A 549 27.67 -3.75 9.54
C PRO A 549 26.91 -2.50 10.01
N GLY A 550 25.65 -2.69 10.39
CA GLY A 550 24.71 -1.66 10.85
C GLY A 550 24.03 -0.89 9.72
N SER A 551 24.03 -1.38 8.48
CA SER A 551 23.51 -0.67 7.30
C SER A 551 23.00 -1.65 6.24
N ALA A 552 22.23 -1.13 5.28
CA ALA A 552 21.69 -1.94 4.19
C ALA A 552 22.79 -2.64 3.38
N ASN A 553 22.54 -3.90 3.02
CA ASN A 553 23.42 -4.70 2.18
C ASN A 553 23.71 -4.03 0.83
N LYS A 554 24.95 -4.18 0.34
CA LYS A 554 25.37 -3.66 -0.97
C LYS A 554 25.66 -4.77 -1.96
N PHE A 555 24.90 -4.80 -3.05
CA PHE A 555 25.06 -5.74 -4.16
C PHE A 555 25.34 -4.99 -5.47
N LYS A 556 25.94 -5.68 -6.45
CA LYS A 556 26.43 -5.08 -7.69
C LYS A 556 25.33 -4.55 -8.60
N ASP A 557 24.18 -5.18 -8.57
CA ASP A 557 23.02 -4.92 -9.42
C ASP A 557 21.95 -4.05 -8.75
N ILE A 558 22.16 -3.65 -7.50
CA ILE A 558 21.31 -2.71 -6.77
C ILE A 558 21.97 -1.34 -6.77
N PRO A 559 21.35 -0.33 -7.39
CA PRO A 559 21.88 1.03 -7.37
C PRO A 559 22.03 1.58 -5.95
N GLU A 560 23.07 2.40 -5.75
CA GLU A 560 23.15 3.24 -4.56
C GLU A 560 21.98 4.22 -4.55
N LYS A 561 21.42 4.47 -3.36
CA LYS A 561 20.33 5.41 -3.16
C LYS A 561 20.83 6.66 -2.44
N ILE A 562 20.62 7.82 -3.05
CA ILE A 562 21.02 9.12 -2.50
C ILE A 562 19.80 10.02 -2.28
N ASN A 563 19.94 10.99 -1.39
CA ASN A 563 18.96 12.07 -1.25
C ASN A 563 18.98 12.99 -2.47
N TRP A 564 17.87 13.70 -2.70
CA TRP A 564 17.76 14.72 -3.73
C TRP A 564 18.99 15.67 -3.72
N PRO A 565 19.72 15.82 -4.85
CA PRO A 565 20.99 16.56 -4.90
C PRO A 565 20.78 18.08 -5.02
N GLY A 566 19.85 18.64 -4.25
CA GLY A 566 19.45 20.04 -4.33
C GLY A 566 18.61 20.50 -3.14
N SER A 567 17.93 21.63 -3.31
CA SER A 567 16.99 22.10 -2.31
C SER A 567 15.78 21.17 -2.19
N ASN A 568 15.32 20.94 -0.96
CA ASN A 568 14.07 20.24 -0.71
C ASN A 568 12.82 21.12 -0.92
N GLU A 569 12.99 22.41 -1.22
CA GLU A 569 11.88 23.35 -1.45
C GLU A 569 11.25 23.14 -2.83
N ILE A 570 9.92 23.23 -2.89
CA ILE A 570 9.11 23.12 -4.10
C ILE A 570 8.18 24.33 -4.17
N GLU A 571 8.15 25.01 -5.31
CA GLU A 571 7.22 26.10 -5.61
C GLU A 571 6.27 25.68 -6.73
N ILE A 572 4.96 25.95 -6.55
CA ILE A 572 3.96 25.76 -7.59
C ILE A 572 3.84 27.04 -8.42
N PHE A 573 4.08 26.93 -9.72
CA PHE A 573 4.07 28.05 -10.65
C PHE A 573 2.66 28.43 -11.09
N ASP A 574 1.89 27.47 -11.59
CA ASP A 574 0.56 27.65 -12.17
C ASP A 574 -0.55 27.55 -11.11
N LYS A 575 -0.62 28.54 -10.22
CA LYS A 575 -1.65 28.59 -9.16
C LYS A 575 -3.09 28.73 -9.69
N GLU A 576 -3.22 29.18 -10.93
CA GLU A 576 -4.45 29.18 -11.71
C GLU A 576 -4.25 28.26 -12.91
N SER A 577 -5.35 27.84 -13.56
CA SER A 577 -5.25 26.92 -14.68
C SER A 577 -4.53 27.56 -15.88
N LEU A 578 -3.34 27.03 -16.19
CA LEU A 578 -2.49 27.47 -17.32
C LEU A 578 -2.29 26.38 -18.37
N PHE A 579 -2.32 25.12 -17.95
CA PHE A 579 -2.11 23.95 -18.80
C PHE A 579 -3.37 23.07 -18.82
N LEU A 580 -3.35 22.05 -19.67
CA LEU A 580 -4.42 21.06 -19.76
C LEU A 580 -4.26 20.00 -18.66
N GLU A 581 -5.31 19.20 -18.46
CA GLU A 581 -5.40 18.21 -17.37
C GLU A 581 -4.33 17.13 -17.49
N ASP A 582 -3.98 16.74 -18.71
CA ASP A 582 -3.12 15.59 -18.98
C ASP A 582 -1.67 16.03 -19.29
N SER A 583 -1.11 16.90 -18.45
CA SER A 583 0.23 17.50 -18.62
C SER A 583 1.34 16.49 -18.28
N SER A 584 2.17 16.15 -19.26
CA SER A 584 3.18 15.08 -19.18
C SER A 584 4.61 15.62 -19.41
N GLY A 585 5.22 15.43 -20.58
CA GLY A 585 6.63 15.69 -20.84
C GLY A 585 7.08 17.16 -20.73
N LEU A 586 8.34 17.35 -20.34
CA LEU A 586 9.04 18.63 -20.29
C LEU A 586 10.44 18.51 -20.92
N ASP A 587 10.95 19.62 -21.47
CA ASP A 587 12.36 19.75 -21.87
C ASP A 587 12.80 21.23 -21.75
N PHE A 588 14.08 21.47 -21.51
CA PHE A 588 14.66 22.81 -21.42
C PHE A 588 15.73 23.04 -22.49
N TYR A 589 15.41 23.88 -23.47
CA TYR A 589 16.33 24.22 -24.55
C TYR A 589 16.35 25.72 -24.84
N ASN A 590 17.55 26.28 -24.99
CA ASN A 590 17.77 27.66 -25.43
C ASN A 590 16.93 28.71 -24.67
N ASN A 591 16.98 28.66 -23.33
CA ASN A 591 16.23 29.55 -22.42
C ASN A 591 14.70 29.39 -22.48
N GLN A 592 14.21 28.30 -23.07
CA GLN A 592 12.79 28.00 -23.20
C GLN A 592 12.47 26.67 -22.52
N LEU A 593 11.34 26.64 -21.82
CA LEU A 593 10.73 25.41 -21.31
C LEU A 593 9.69 24.94 -22.32
N TYR A 594 9.86 23.72 -22.80
CA TYR A 594 8.95 23.01 -23.68
C TYR A 594 8.11 22.07 -22.82
N ALA A 595 6.83 22.00 -23.13
CA ALA A 595 5.84 21.28 -22.32
C ALA A 595 4.83 20.62 -23.24
N VAL A 596 4.41 19.38 -22.97
CA VAL A 596 3.38 18.68 -23.75
C VAL A 596 2.27 18.13 -22.85
N ASP A 597 1.07 18.04 -23.44
CA ASP A 597 -0.09 17.34 -22.90
C ASP A 597 -0.31 16.07 -23.72
N ASN A 598 -0.41 14.92 -23.04
CA ASN A 598 -0.48 13.61 -23.69
C ASN A 598 -1.82 13.36 -24.37
N GLY A 599 -2.93 13.71 -23.72
CA GLY A 599 -4.28 13.43 -24.19
C GLY A 599 -4.63 14.12 -25.50
N THR A 600 -3.98 15.24 -25.81
CA THR A 600 -4.24 16.01 -27.04
C THR A 600 -3.03 16.18 -27.96
N ALA A 601 -1.82 15.80 -27.52
CA ALA A 601 -0.55 16.12 -28.18
C ALA A 601 -0.37 17.64 -28.42
N THR A 602 -0.86 18.45 -27.48
CA THR A 602 -0.69 19.91 -27.52
C THR A 602 0.57 20.27 -26.77
N PHE A 603 1.47 21.03 -27.40
CA PHE A 603 2.69 21.50 -26.74
C PHE A 603 2.76 23.02 -26.62
N TRP A 604 3.37 23.49 -25.53
CA TRP A 604 3.62 24.88 -25.21
C TRP A 604 5.12 25.17 -25.21
N ILE A 605 5.45 26.45 -25.37
CA ILE A 605 6.81 26.96 -25.17
C ILE A 605 6.71 28.18 -24.27
N LEU A 606 7.52 28.20 -23.21
CA LEU A 606 7.64 29.31 -22.28
C LEU A 606 9.04 29.90 -22.34
N ASP A 607 9.15 31.22 -22.50
CA ASP A 607 10.40 31.95 -22.33
C ASP A 607 10.72 32.06 -20.83
N VAL A 608 11.91 31.57 -20.43
CA VAL A 608 12.33 31.51 -19.03
C VAL A 608 13.41 32.57 -18.77
N ASN A 609 13.11 33.54 -17.92
CA ASN A 609 14.06 34.57 -17.51
C ASN A 609 14.98 34.08 -16.38
N LYS A 610 16.16 34.71 -16.25
CA LYS A 610 17.15 34.39 -15.19
C LYS A 610 16.67 34.64 -13.77
N ASP A 611 15.66 35.48 -13.60
CA ASP A 611 15.00 35.72 -12.31
C ASP A 611 13.95 34.65 -11.96
N GLY A 612 13.75 33.66 -12.81
CA GLY A 612 12.77 32.59 -12.65
C GLY A 612 11.38 32.91 -13.21
N SER A 613 11.13 34.14 -13.68
CA SER A 613 9.85 34.47 -14.30
C SER A 613 9.70 33.78 -15.66
N MET A 614 8.50 33.28 -15.96
CA MET A 614 8.19 32.57 -17.21
C MET A 614 6.96 33.18 -17.88
N ASN A 615 6.98 33.27 -19.21
CA ASN A 615 5.84 33.71 -20.01
C ASN A 615 5.73 32.84 -21.26
N PHE A 616 4.51 32.57 -21.74
CA PHE A 616 4.36 31.89 -23.03
C PHE A 616 5.06 32.66 -24.15
N LYS A 617 5.83 31.92 -24.95
CA LYS A 617 6.39 32.42 -26.21
C LYS A 617 5.25 32.92 -27.09
N GLU A 618 5.52 33.97 -27.88
CA GLU A 618 4.53 34.50 -28.82
C GLU A 618 3.96 33.39 -29.71
N GLY A 619 2.62 33.28 -29.73
CA GLY A 619 1.91 32.24 -30.49
C GLY A 619 1.71 30.90 -29.77
N PHE A 620 2.17 30.74 -28.53
CA PHE A 620 2.07 29.48 -27.77
C PHE A 620 1.17 29.53 -26.53
N SER A 621 0.46 30.63 -26.27
CA SER A 621 -0.42 30.74 -25.09
C SER A 621 -1.62 29.78 -25.08
N LYS A 622 -1.96 29.18 -26.23
CA LYS A 622 -2.97 28.11 -26.35
C LYS A 622 -2.35 26.75 -26.70
N GLY A 623 -1.02 26.68 -26.74
CA GLY A 623 -0.27 25.56 -27.29
C GLY A 623 -0.49 25.36 -28.79
N LYS A 624 0.19 24.36 -29.34
CA LYS A 624 0.02 23.88 -30.71
C LYS A 624 -0.17 22.37 -30.70
N LYS A 625 -1.22 21.89 -31.37
CA LYS A 625 -1.57 20.48 -31.44
C LYS A 625 -0.80 19.77 -32.54
N VAL A 626 -0.21 18.61 -32.25
CA VAL A 626 0.51 17.77 -33.22
C VAL A 626 -0.42 16.74 -33.84
N LYS A 627 -0.18 16.43 -35.12
CA LYS A 627 -0.87 15.39 -35.89
C LYS A 627 0.12 14.44 -36.54
N PHE A 628 -0.26 13.16 -36.64
CA PHE A 628 0.42 12.21 -37.49
C PHE A 628 0.36 12.66 -38.97
N ILE A 629 1.36 12.27 -39.77
CA ILE A 629 1.45 12.48 -41.22
C ILE A 629 0.23 11.90 -41.92
N LYS A 630 -0.24 10.73 -41.48
CA LYS A 630 -1.44 10.07 -42.04
C LYS A 630 -2.71 10.90 -41.85
N ASP A 631 -2.76 11.75 -40.83
CA ASP A 631 -3.92 12.54 -40.43
C ASP A 631 -3.90 13.99 -40.95
N LYS A 632 -2.95 14.33 -41.81
CA LYS A 632 -2.75 15.71 -42.32
C LYS A 632 -4.03 16.35 -42.89
N ASP A 633 -4.89 15.55 -43.52
CA ASP A 633 -6.13 16.00 -44.17
C ASP A 633 -7.38 15.68 -43.31
N ASN A 634 -7.21 15.07 -42.14
CA ASN A 634 -8.29 14.65 -41.25
C ASN A 634 -8.43 15.63 -40.06
N LEU A 635 -9.43 16.50 -40.13
CA LEU A 635 -9.70 17.50 -39.08
C LEU A 635 -10.28 16.88 -37.79
N THR A 636 -10.79 15.65 -37.86
CA THR A 636 -11.40 14.95 -36.72
C THR A 636 -10.50 13.88 -36.10
N ALA A 637 -9.29 13.69 -36.64
CA ALA A 637 -8.31 12.78 -36.04
C ALA A 637 -8.02 13.21 -34.61
N LYS A 638 -8.05 12.24 -33.68
CA LYS A 638 -7.82 12.53 -32.27
C LYS A 638 -6.36 12.91 -32.01
N GLY A 639 -5.43 12.32 -32.78
CA GLY A 639 -4.02 12.65 -32.79
C GLY A 639 -3.17 11.62 -32.04
N PRO A 640 -1.88 11.92 -31.85
CA PRO A 640 -1.00 11.14 -30.98
C PRO A 640 -1.46 11.18 -29.52
N ASP A 641 -1.11 10.15 -28.77
CA ASP A 641 -1.07 10.14 -27.30
C ASP A 641 0.38 10.44 -26.92
N ALA A 642 0.69 11.70 -26.58
CA ALA A 642 2.07 12.22 -26.60
C ALA A 642 2.66 12.41 -25.20
N GLU A 643 3.43 11.43 -24.74
CA GLU A 643 3.95 11.40 -23.37
C GLU A 643 5.19 12.29 -23.18
N GLY A 644 6.20 12.13 -24.05
CA GLY A 644 7.49 12.82 -23.93
C GLY A 644 7.69 13.95 -24.93
N ILE A 645 8.53 14.92 -24.59
CA ILE A 645 8.97 16.00 -25.48
C ILE A 645 10.48 16.25 -25.31
N THR A 646 11.19 16.52 -26.41
CA THR A 646 12.60 16.96 -26.40
C THR A 646 12.92 17.83 -27.63
N VAL A 647 14.03 18.58 -27.60
CA VAL A 647 14.42 19.53 -28.64
C VAL A 647 15.86 19.31 -29.10
N ASP A 648 16.07 19.31 -30.41
CA ASP A 648 17.41 19.16 -30.99
C ASP A 648 18.23 20.47 -31.07
N ASP A 649 19.51 20.34 -31.42
CA ASP A 649 20.44 21.45 -31.64
C ASP A 649 19.97 22.46 -32.73
N ASN A 650 19.04 22.07 -33.59
CA ASN A 650 18.46 22.91 -34.64
C ASN A 650 17.11 23.53 -34.25
N GLY A 651 16.60 23.23 -33.05
CA GLY A 651 15.33 23.72 -32.52
C GLY A 651 14.09 22.98 -33.04
N PHE A 652 14.22 21.78 -33.62
CA PHE A 652 13.05 20.94 -33.89
C PHE A 652 12.62 20.20 -32.62
N VAL A 653 11.31 20.05 -32.46
CA VAL A 653 10.70 19.37 -31.32
C VAL A 653 10.41 17.94 -31.72
N TYR A 654 10.61 17.02 -30.79
CA TYR A 654 10.31 15.59 -30.93
C TYR A 654 9.33 15.19 -29.85
N LEU A 655 8.27 14.46 -30.22
CA LEU A 655 7.32 13.89 -29.27
C LEU A 655 7.43 12.37 -29.26
N ALA A 656 7.43 11.76 -28.07
CA ALA A 656 7.20 10.34 -27.90
C ALA A 656 5.69 10.11 -27.86
N SER A 657 5.20 9.15 -28.62
CA SER A 657 3.80 8.77 -28.57
C SER A 657 3.65 7.28 -28.43
N GLU A 658 3.00 6.82 -27.36
CA GLU A 658 2.76 5.38 -27.16
C GLU A 658 1.64 4.84 -28.05
N ARG A 659 0.71 5.71 -28.50
CA ARG A 659 -0.49 5.32 -29.24
C ARG A 659 -1.02 6.35 -30.22
N ASP A 660 -1.92 5.88 -31.10
CA ASP A 660 -2.88 6.75 -31.78
C ASP A 660 -4.17 6.83 -30.97
N ASN A 661 -4.57 8.03 -30.53
CA ASN A 661 -5.79 8.24 -29.76
C ASN A 661 -7.09 7.85 -30.51
N SER A 662 -7.00 7.63 -31.82
CA SER A 662 -8.08 7.06 -32.65
C SER A 662 -8.21 5.53 -32.50
N ASN A 663 -7.21 4.86 -31.94
CA ASN A 663 -7.18 3.42 -31.67
C ASN A 663 -6.41 3.09 -30.37
N LYS A 664 -6.98 3.48 -29.22
CA LYS A 664 -6.34 3.35 -27.89
C LYS A 664 -6.02 1.90 -27.45
N GLY A 665 -6.55 0.88 -28.11
CA GLY A 665 -6.36 -0.52 -27.74
C GLY A 665 -5.08 -1.16 -28.31
N VAL A 666 -4.23 -0.42 -29.01
CA VAL A 666 -3.07 -0.95 -29.72
C VAL A 666 -1.86 -0.03 -29.51
N ASN A 667 -0.75 -0.62 -29.07
CA ASN A 667 0.54 0.08 -29.02
C ASN A 667 0.97 0.58 -30.40
N TYR A 668 1.39 1.83 -30.45
CA TYR A 668 1.93 2.49 -31.63
C TYR A 668 3.05 3.46 -31.23
N ASN A 669 4.09 2.90 -30.62
CA ASN A 669 5.27 3.60 -30.11
C ASN A 669 6.02 4.32 -31.23
N THR A 670 5.77 5.62 -31.35
CA THR A 670 6.22 6.45 -32.48
C THR A 670 6.88 7.72 -31.98
N ILE A 671 8.03 8.07 -32.55
CA ILE A 671 8.66 9.38 -32.35
C ILE A 671 8.23 10.31 -33.49
N LEU A 672 7.70 11.48 -33.17
CA LEU A 672 7.24 12.49 -34.15
C LEU A 672 8.14 13.72 -34.12
N MET A 673 8.71 14.11 -35.26
CA MET A 673 9.45 15.37 -35.38
C MET A 673 8.53 16.49 -35.87
N VAL A 674 8.57 17.66 -35.24
CA VAL A 674 7.79 18.85 -35.61
C VAL A 674 8.65 20.11 -35.66
N ASP A 675 8.31 20.99 -36.60
CA ASP A 675 8.89 22.34 -36.69
C ASP A 675 8.01 23.31 -35.90
N PRO A 676 8.46 23.81 -34.73
CA PRO A 676 7.64 24.69 -33.88
C PRO A 676 7.39 26.07 -34.52
N ASN A 677 8.17 26.45 -35.54
CA ASN A 677 8.08 27.76 -36.19
C ASN A 677 6.99 27.82 -37.28
N LYS A 678 6.29 26.71 -37.56
CA LYS A 678 5.13 26.73 -38.45
C LYS A 678 4.03 27.63 -37.88
N ASP A 679 3.54 28.55 -38.71
CA ASP A 679 2.45 29.48 -38.39
C ASP A 679 1.09 28.78 -38.52
N SER A 680 0.82 27.85 -37.60
CA SER A 680 -0.42 27.08 -37.49
C SER A 680 -0.59 26.59 -36.05
N ASN A 681 -1.83 26.53 -35.57
CA ASN A 681 -2.17 25.93 -34.27
C ASN A 681 -2.23 24.40 -34.34
N GLU A 682 -2.30 23.82 -35.54
CA GLU A 682 -2.18 22.38 -35.78
C GLU A 682 -0.95 22.12 -36.65
N ILE A 683 -0.02 21.31 -36.15
CA ILE A 683 1.24 21.00 -36.82
C ILE A 683 1.25 19.52 -37.18
N VAL A 684 1.33 19.23 -38.48
CA VAL A 684 1.61 17.88 -38.96
C VAL A 684 3.09 17.58 -38.79
N ALA A 685 3.41 16.41 -38.23
CA ALA A 685 4.75 15.88 -38.12
C ALA A 685 5.49 15.92 -39.46
N SER A 686 6.75 16.33 -39.44
CA SER A 686 7.62 16.35 -40.63
C SER A 686 8.19 14.96 -40.90
N LYS A 687 8.38 14.15 -39.86
CA LYS A 687 8.88 12.77 -39.87
C LYS A 687 8.31 11.97 -38.71
N GLU A 688 8.28 10.66 -38.89
CA GLU A 688 7.82 9.68 -37.90
C GLU A 688 8.74 8.46 -37.92
N TRP A 689 8.97 7.87 -36.75
CA TRP A 689 9.68 6.60 -36.59
C TRP A 689 8.86 5.67 -35.69
N ASP A 690 8.24 4.66 -36.28
CA ASP A 690 7.53 3.60 -35.56
C ASP A 690 8.54 2.57 -35.03
N ILE A 691 8.82 2.66 -33.74
CA ILE A 691 9.79 1.81 -33.03
C ILE A 691 9.11 0.63 -32.31
N THR A 692 7.79 0.46 -32.48
CA THR A 692 6.98 -0.54 -31.75
C THR A 692 7.58 -1.95 -31.83
N SER A 693 8.02 -2.37 -33.02
CA SER A 693 8.56 -3.72 -33.22
C SER A 693 9.93 -3.97 -32.58
N SER A 694 10.63 -2.91 -32.14
CA SER A 694 11.95 -3.01 -31.52
C SER A 694 11.92 -3.03 -30.00
N LEU A 695 10.75 -2.76 -29.41
CA LEU A 695 10.53 -2.73 -27.97
C LEU A 695 9.86 -4.04 -27.51
N PRO A 696 10.01 -4.41 -26.22
CA PRO A 696 9.20 -5.45 -25.60
C PRO A 696 7.70 -5.21 -25.77
N SER A 697 6.93 -6.29 -25.82
CA SER A 697 5.46 -6.21 -25.88
C SER A 697 4.90 -5.87 -24.51
N VAL A 698 4.14 -4.79 -24.44
CA VAL A 698 3.52 -4.24 -23.23
C VAL A 698 2.01 -4.06 -23.45
N SER A 699 1.26 -3.72 -22.40
CA SER A 699 -0.15 -3.35 -22.56
C SER A 699 -0.27 -2.06 -23.39
N ALA A 700 -1.46 -1.73 -23.89
CA ALA A 700 -1.63 -0.58 -24.78
C ALA A 700 -1.36 0.78 -24.10
N ASN A 701 -1.38 0.86 -22.77
CA ASN A 701 -1.21 2.09 -21.97
C ASN A 701 0.06 2.06 -21.14
N MET A 702 1.07 1.35 -21.63
CA MET A 702 2.32 1.14 -20.92
C MET A 702 3.50 1.20 -21.90
N GLY A 703 3.35 2.03 -22.94
CA GLY A 703 4.28 2.17 -24.04
C GLY A 703 5.44 3.10 -23.70
N ILE A 704 5.84 3.90 -24.70
CA ILE A 704 6.92 4.88 -24.53
C ILE A 704 6.42 6.15 -23.84
N GLU A 705 7.03 6.50 -22.71
CA GLU A 705 6.62 7.65 -21.91
C GLU A 705 7.48 8.88 -22.14
N SER A 706 8.72 8.68 -22.58
CA SER A 706 9.66 9.78 -22.71
C SER A 706 10.60 9.58 -23.89
N VAL A 707 10.99 10.69 -24.51
CA VAL A 707 12.07 10.75 -25.50
C VAL A 707 12.98 11.90 -25.11
N GLU A 708 14.29 11.67 -25.18
CA GLU A 708 15.31 12.68 -24.89
C GLU A 708 16.39 12.69 -25.97
N TYR A 709 16.60 13.85 -26.60
CA TYR A 709 17.66 14.07 -27.58
C TYR A 709 18.95 14.46 -26.86
N VAL A 710 20.03 13.74 -27.17
CA VAL A 710 21.36 14.09 -26.67
C VAL A 710 22.31 14.25 -27.84
N SER A 711 22.94 15.42 -27.94
CA SER A 711 23.95 15.71 -28.95
C SER A 711 25.13 14.75 -28.79
N TYR A 712 25.63 14.17 -29.89
CA TYR A 712 26.80 13.28 -29.86
C TYR A 712 28.00 13.92 -29.14
N LYS A 713 28.15 15.25 -29.24
CA LYS A 713 29.24 16.01 -28.60
C LYS A 713 29.25 15.90 -27.07
N ASP A 714 28.10 15.64 -26.46
CA ASP A 714 27.98 15.57 -25.00
C ASP A 714 28.31 14.19 -24.43
N ILE A 715 28.31 13.16 -25.28
CA ILE A 715 28.46 11.75 -24.90
C ILE A 715 29.57 11.03 -25.70
N GLU A 716 30.35 11.79 -26.48
CA GLU A 716 31.48 11.28 -27.25
C GLU A 716 32.46 10.51 -26.36
N GLY A 717 32.72 9.26 -26.73
CA GLY A 717 33.65 8.37 -26.00
C GLY A 717 33.09 7.70 -24.75
N SER A 718 31.78 7.81 -24.49
CA SER A 718 31.15 7.30 -23.26
C SER A 718 30.20 6.12 -23.47
N ILE A 719 29.67 5.95 -24.68
CA ILE A 719 28.68 4.91 -25.02
C ILE A 719 29.32 3.82 -25.88
N ILE A 720 29.01 2.57 -25.57
CA ILE A 720 29.30 1.41 -26.41
C ILE A 720 28.10 1.16 -27.32
N ASP A 721 28.34 1.00 -28.62
CA ASP A 721 27.31 0.54 -29.56
C ASP A 721 27.26 -1.00 -29.52
N LYS A 722 26.12 -1.56 -29.11
CA LYS A 722 25.93 -3.01 -28.96
C LYS A 722 26.06 -3.76 -30.28
N ASN A 723 25.85 -3.09 -31.42
CA ASN A 723 25.89 -3.73 -32.73
C ASN A 723 27.33 -3.96 -33.22
N THR A 724 28.26 -3.10 -32.80
CA THR A 724 29.68 -3.17 -33.16
C THR A 724 30.57 -3.63 -32.01
N ASN A 725 30.09 -3.52 -30.77
CA ASN A 725 30.85 -3.70 -29.54
C ASN A 725 32.08 -2.76 -29.44
N GLU A 726 31.96 -1.58 -30.06
CA GLU A 726 32.97 -0.50 -30.05
C GLU A 726 32.34 0.79 -29.47
N LEU A 727 33.18 1.80 -29.20
CA LEU A 727 32.68 3.12 -28.82
C LEU A 727 31.80 3.69 -29.94
N PHE A 728 30.63 4.20 -29.57
CA PHE A 728 29.71 4.83 -30.50
C PHE A 728 30.40 5.99 -31.23
N ASN A 729 30.29 5.99 -32.56
CA ASN A 729 30.80 7.04 -33.42
C ASN A 729 29.74 7.38 -34.47
N ILE A 730 29.30 8.64 -34.47
CA ILE A 730 28.25 9.13 -35.36
C ILE A 730 28.61 9.02 -36.85
N ASP A 731 29.90 9.03 -37.21
CA ASP A 731 30.37 8.87 -38.60
C ASP A 731 29.95 7.53 -39.24
N ASN A 732 29.65 6.53 -38.41
CA ASN A 732 29.13 5.23 -38.85
C ASN A 732 27.65 5.30 -39.28
N TYR A 733 26.93 6.35 -38.88
CA TYR A 733 25.49 6.52 -39.08
C TYR A 733 25.18 7.72 -40.00
N LYS A 734 25.75 7.76 -41.21
CA LYS A 734 25.69 8.93 -42.11
C LYS A 734 24.29 9.43 -42.53
N ASN A 735 23.25 8.64 -42.29
CA ASN A 735 21.86 9.03 -42.56
C ASN A 735 21.13 9.53 -41.30
N SER A 736 21.83 9.62 -40.17
CA SER A 736 21.28 10.10 -38.89
C SER A 736 20.75 11.50 -39.01
N ILE A 737 19.70 11.78 -38.25
CA ILE A 737 19.18 13.12 -38.11
C ILE A 737 19.94 13.85 -36.98
N ASN A 738 20.39 15.07 -37.29
CA ASN A 738 21.01 16.02 -36.34
C ASN A 738 22.21 15.51 -35.52
N ASP A 739 22.90 14.47 -35.97
CA ASP A 739 24.11 13.93 -35.33
C ASP A 739 23.95 13.64 -33.81
N GLY A 740 22.77 13.20 -33.38
CA GLY A 740 22.46 12.90 -31.97
C GLY A 740 21.88 11.51 -31.72
N ILE A 741 21.71 11.19 -30.44
CA ILE A 741 21.11 9.95 -29.95
C ILE A 741 19.78 10.28 -29.29
N PHE A 742 18.75 9.50 -29.58
CA PHE A 742 17.42 9.61 -28.99
C PHE A 742 17.26 8.51 -27.96
N PHE A 743 17.27 8.87 -26.69
CA PHE A 743 16.94 7.98 -25.58
C PHE A 743 15.43 7.91 -25.46
N VAL A 744 14.88 6.71 -25.26
CA VAL A 744 13.44 6.50 -25.14
C VAL A 744 13.17 5.63 -23.92
N ALA A 745 12.32 6.10 -23.01
CA ALA A 745 11.90 5.34 -21.84
C ALA A 745 10.65 4.51 -22.16
N LEU A 746 10.61 3.27 -21.68
CA LEU A 746 9.43 2.42 -21.73
C LEU A 746 8.84 2.29 -20.33
N GLU A 747 7.54 2.55 -20.17
CA GLU A 747 6.86 2.60 -18.88
C GLU A 747 6.97 1.27 -18.12
N ASP A 748 6.55 0.19 -18.77
CA ASP A 748 6.28 -1.11 -18.13
C ASP A 748 7.50 -1.77 -17.48
N ASN A 749 8.70 -1.42 -17.95
CA ASN A 749 9.94 -2.04 -17.47
C ASN A 749 11.00 -1.05 -16.96
N GLY A 750 10.79 0.26 -17.17
CA GLY A 750 11.75 1.29 -16.76
C GLY A 750 13.07 1.28 -17.53
N PHE A 751 13.18 0.57 -18.66
CA PHE A 751 14.37 0.58 -19.50
C PHE A 751 14.42 1.84 -20.37
N VAL A 752 15.65 2.29 -20.62
CA VAL A 752 15.96 3.36 -21.57
C VAL A 752 16.64 2.77 -22.80
N TYR A 753 16.07 3.00 -23.97
CA TYR A 753 16.52 2.51 -25.26
C TYR A 753 17.16 3.66 -26.05
N ALA A 754 18.42 3.50 -26.44
CA ALA A 754 19.16 4.52 -27.19
C ALA A 754 19.09 4.25 -28.69
N TYR A 755 18.53 5.18 -29.46
CA TYR A 755 18.36 5.07 -30.90
C TYR A 755 19.15 6.12 -31.67
N VAL A 756 19.61 5.74 -32.85
CA VAL A 756 19.93 6.68 -33.93
C VAL A 756 18.74 6.69 -34.90
N LEU A 757 18.12 7.85 -35.07
CA LEU A 757 17.00 8.02 -36.00
C LEU A 757 17.53 8.52 -37.36
N ASN A 758 17.09 7.90 -38.46
CA ASN A 758 17.55 8.23 -39.81
C ASN A 758 16.56 9.11 -40.58
N ASN A 759 17.07 9.91 -41.51
CA ASN A 759 16.30 10.84 -42.32
C ASN A 759 15.24 10.16 -43.24
N ASP A 760 15.36 8.86 -43.50
CA ASP A 760 14.43 8.07 -44.32
C ASP A 760 13.30 7.39 -43.53
N GLY A 761 13.19 7.66 -42.22
CA GLY A 761 12.18 7.05 -41.33
C GLY A 761 12.61 5.71 -40.75
N THR A 762 13.81 5.23 -41.05
CA THR A 762 14.41 4.06 -40.36
C THR A 762 15.12 4.47 -39.08
N TYR A 763 15.44 3.51 -38.23
CA TYR A 763 16.14 3.73 -36.95
C TYR A 763 17.12 2.60 -36.67
N THR A 764 18.02 2.81 -35.71
CA THR A 764 18.94 1.79 -35.21
C THR A 764 19.05 1.87 -33.70
N LEU A 765 18.72 0.77 -33.01
CA LEU A 765 18.91 0.61 -31.57
C LEU A 765 20.40 0.35 -31.28
N ILE A 766 21.06 1.29 -30.62
CA ILE A 766 22.51 1.22 -30.36
C ILE A 766 22.85 0.73 -28.96
N ASN A 767 21.97 0.91 -27.97
CA ASN A 767 22.16 0.36 -26.62
C ASN A 767 20.85 0.40 -25.81
N GLU A 768 20.85 -0.28 -24.67
CA GLU A 768 19.74 -0.39 -23.73
C GLU A 768 20.27 -0.27 -22.30
N TYR A 769 19.57 0.47 -21.44
CA TYR A 769 19.98 0.72 -20.06
C TYR A 769 18.82 0.44 -19.13
N ASP A 770 19.05 -0.45 -18.16
CA ASP A 770 18.10 -0.73 -17.10
C ASP A 770 18.24 0.33 -16.00
N SER A 771 17.24 1.18 -15.80
CA SER A 771 17.25 2.20 -14.73
C SER A 771 17.13 1.60 -13.33
N LYS A 772 16.72 0.32 -13.23
CA LYS A 772 16.39 -0.40 -12.00
C LYS A 772 15.24 0.20 -11.19
N LEU A 773 14.44 1.09 -11.78
CA LEU A 773 13.26 1.68 -11.12
C LEU A 773 12.02 0.78 -11.23
N GLY A 774 11.93 -0.05 -12.26
CA GLY A 774 10.73 -0.82 -12.60
C GLY A 774 9.79 -0.06 -13.55
N GLY A 775 9.74 1.28 -13.46
CA GLY A 775 9.05 2.14 -14.43
C GLY A 775 9.75 3.49 -14.65
N ALA A 776 9.43 4.15 -15.77
CA ALA A 776 10.05 5.40 -16.19
C ALA A 776 9.05 6.26 -16.98
N MET A 777 8.74 7.45 -16.45
CA MET A 777 7.73 8.37 -17.01
C MET A 777 8.37 9.62 -17.63
N ALA A 778 9.51 10.09 -17.10
CA ALA A 778 10.19 11.27 -17.64
C ALA A 778 11.70 11.09 -17.74
N MET A 779 12.33 11.83 -18.65
CA MET A 779 13.78 11.92 -18.79
C MET A 779 14.23 13.33 -19.14
N ASP A 780 15.46 13.66 -18.75
CA ASP A 780 16.16 14.89 -19.17
C ASP A 780 17.67 14.65 -19.05
N PHE A 781 18.45 15.07 -20.04
CA PHE A 781 19.90 14.92 -20.01
C PHE A 781 20.57 16.17 -19.43
N ASP A 782 21.21 16.00 -18.27
CA ASP A 782 22.00 17.04 -17.65
C ASP A 782 23.31 17.26 -18.42
N THR A 783 23.28 18.20 -19.38
CA THR A 783 24.43 18.57 -20.20
C THR A 783 25.62 19.13 -19.40
N TYR A 784 25.43 19.56 -18.14
CA TYR A 784 26.52 20.05 -17.30
C TYR A 784 27.23 18.93 -16.56
N ASN A 785 26.48 18.03 -15.93
CA ASN A 785 27.04 16.89 -15.18
C ASN A 785 27.28 15.65 -16.05
N LYS A 786 26.77 15.65 -17.29
CA LYS A 786 26.82 14.56 -18.26
C LYS A 786 26.13 13.28 -17.77
N GLU A 787 24.91 13.44 -17.26
CA GLU A 787 24.12 12.37 -16.65
C GLU A 787 22.68 12.42 -17.19
N LEU A 788 22.13 11.26 -17.57
CA LEU A 788 20.73 11.15 -17.94
C LEU A 788 19.90 10.94 -16.67
N TYR A 789 18.93 11.81 -16.42
CA TYR A 789 17.93 11.61 -15.37
C TYR A 789 16.76 10.81 -15.94
N VAL A 790 16.30 9.82 -15.18
CA VAL A 790 15.11 9.02 -15.45
C VAL A 790 14.23 9.12 -14.23
N MET A 791 12.98 9.53 -14.37
CA MET A 791 12.06 9.78 -13.27
C MET A 791 10.88 8.83 -13.35
N SER A 792 10.48 8.28 -12.21
CA SER A 792 9.26 7.51 -12.05
C SER A 792 8.12 8.37 -11.49
N ASP A 793 6.90 7.83 -11.54
CA ASP A 793 5.69 8.40 -10.97
C ASP A 793 5.42 7.96 -9.51
N ASN A 794 4.19 8.17 -9.03
CA ASN A 794 3.72 7.75 -7.71
C ASN A 794 3.63 6.22 -7.53
N GLY A 795 3.43 5.45 -8.61
CA GLY A 795 3.51 3.98 -8.58
C GLY A 795 4.85 3.49 -8.00
N TYR A 796 5.91 4.25 -8.22
CA TYR A 796 7.27 3.99 -7.72
C TYR A 796 7.75 5.05 -6.72
N LYS A 797 6.83 5.77 -6.07
CA LYS A 797 7.11 6.78 -5.02
C LYS A 797 8.00 7.93 -5.49
N ASN A 798 7.93 8.28 -6.76
CA ASN A 798 8.66 9.39 -7.38
C ASN A 798 10.18 9.28 -7.21
N VAL A 799 10.72 8.06 -7.19
CA VAL A 799 12.16 7.80 -7.13
C VAL A 799 12.75 7.98 -8.53
N GLY A 800 13.79 8.80 -8.63
CA GLY A 800 14.54 8.96 -9.88
C GLY A 800 15.74 8.02 -9.96
N ALA A 801 16.35 7.93 -11.13
CA ALA A 801 17.64 7.34 -11.36
C ALA A 801 18.51 8.29 -12.21
N THR A 802 19.79 8.38 -11.92
CA THR A 802 20.78 8.93 -12.85
C THR A 802 21.56 7.82 -13.50
N ILE A 803 21.78 7.95 -14.81
CA ILE A 803 22.65 7.09 -15.60
C ILE A 803 23.84 7.93 -16.05
N LYS A 804 25.01 7.60 -15.50
CA LYS A 804 26.29 8.17 -15.95
C LYS A 804 26.95 7.22 -16.95
N PHE A 805 27.06 7.64 -18.20
CA PHE A 805 27.66 6.83 -19.27
C PHE A 805 29.18 6.75 -19.12
N ASN A 806 29.73 5.53 -19.20
CA ASN A 806 31.17 5.29 -19.13
C ASN A 806 31.56 4.04 -19.94
N LYS A 807 32.66 4.13 -20.68
CA LYS A 807 33.28 3.04 -21.44
C LYS A 807 33.59 1.77 -20.61
N GLU A 808 33.79 1.90 -19.31
CA GLU A 808 34.15 0.80 -18.39
C GLU A 808 32.91 0.17 -17.70
N GLY A 809 31.73 0.75 -17.91
CA GLY A 809 30.48 0.34 -17.27
C GLY A 809 29.74 1.56 -16.71
N ASN A 810 28.44 1.67 -17.02
CA ASN A 810 27.63 2.78 -16.57
C ASN A 810 27.39 2.71 -15.07
N THR A 811 27.28 3.88 -14.43
CA THR A 811 26.89 3.97 -13.02
C THR A 811 25.43 4.41 -12.95
N ILE A 812 24.61 3.62 -12.25
CA ILE A 812 23.21 3.94 -11.98
C ILE A 812 23.10 4.29 -10.50
N THR A 813 22.48 5.43 -10.20
CA THR A 813 22.22 5.87 -8.82
C THR A 813 20.75 6.22 -8.68
N HIS A 814 20.05 5.66 -7.70
CA HIS A 814 18.69 6.05 -7.38
C HIS A 814 18.67 7.32 -6.55
N ILE A 815 17.78 8.25 -6.89
CA ILE A 815 17.63 9.55 -6.26
C ILE A 815 16.27 9.60 -5.60
N LEU A 816 16.27 9.76 -4.28
CA LEU A 816 15.06 10.03 -3.52
C LEU A 816 14.48 11.40 -3.91
N PRO A 817 13.14 11.52 -3.98
CA PRO A 817 12.51 12.80 -4.25
C PRO A 817 12.83 13.83 -3.15
N PRO A 818 12.75 15.14 -3.45
CA PRO A 818 12.81 16.20 -2.46
C PRO A 818 11.83 15.92 -1.31
N THR A 819 12.23 16.13 -0.06
CA THR A 819 11.39 15.75 1.10
C THR A 819 10.06 16.49 1.20
N LYS A 820 9.89 17.62 0.48
CA LYS A 820 8.62 18.35 0.39
C LYS A 820 7.82 18.07 -0.88
N LEU A 821 8.34 17.23 -1.79
CA LEU A 821 7.57 16.73 -2.91
C LEU A 821 6.55 15.71 -2.38
N ASN A 822 5.30 15.81 -2.82
CA ASN A 822 4.30 14.81 -2.48
C ASN A 822 4.52 13.56 -3.34
N ILE A 823 4.99 12.48 -2.73
CA ILE A 823 5.35 11.26 -3.46
C ILE A 823 4.15 10.45 -3.96
N GLU A 824 2.92 10.81 -3.55
CA GLU A 824 1.68 10.18 -4.00
C GLU A 824 1.07 10.86 -5.24
N ASP A 825 1.61 12.02 -5.65
CA ASP A 825 1.18 12.72 -6.87
C ASP A 825 1.83 12.12 -8.12
N ASN A 826 1.06 12.05 -9.22
CA ASN A 826 1.51 11.52 -10.50
C ASN A 826 2.38 12.55 -11.24
N TYR A 827 3.70 12.40 -11.23
CA TYR A 827 4.61 13.30 -11.96
C TYR A 827 5.21 12.61 -13.18
N GLU A 828 4.92 13.15 -14.36
CA GLU A 828 5.30 12.54 -15.67
C GLU A 828 6.16 13.47 -16.53
N GLY A 829 6.40 14.70 -16.08
CA GLY A 829 7.33 15.62 -16.73
C GLY A 829 8.52 15.97 -15.87
N PHE A 830 9.69 16.10 -16.49
CA PHE A 830 10.90 16.50 -15.81
C PHE A 830 11.82 17.26 -16.78
N ALA A 831 12.36 18.40 -16.36
CA ALA A 831 13.39 19.11 -17.12
C ALA A 831 14.37 19.84 -16.20
N ILE A 832 15.64 19.90 -16.60
CA ILE A 832 16.69 20.60 -15.87
C ILE A 832 17.09 21.86 -16.65
N SER A 833 17.06 23.02 -15.98
CA SER A 833 17.54 24.25 -16.62
C SER A 833 19.03 24.19 -16.99
N ASP A 834 19.39 24.95 -18.04
CA ASP A 834 20.80 25.15 -18.41
C ASP A 834 21.62 25.67 -17.22
N ALA A 835 22.88 25.23 -17.11
CA ALA A 835 23.74 25.57 -15.99
C ALA A 835 23.92 27.08 -15.78
N SER A 836 23.77 27.90 -16.82
CA SER A 836 23.78 29.36 -16.71
C SER A 836 22.59 29.95 -15.94
N TYR A 837 21.59 29.16 -15.53
CA TYR A 837 20.53 29.57 -14.60
C TYR A 837 20.92 29.39 -13.13
N THR A 838 22.16 29.02 -12.85
CA THR A 838 22.65 28.87 -11.48
C THR A 838 22.57 30.19 -10.72
N SER A 839 21.82 30.16 -9.62
CA SER A 839 21.68 31.24 -8.65
C SER A 839 21.84 30.67 -7.25
N ASN A 840 22.67 31.31 -6.42
CA ASN A 840 22.97 30.85 -5.06
C ASN A 840 23.38 29.36 -4.97
N GLY A 841 24.16 28.89 -5.96
CA GLY A 841 24.65 27.51 -6.00
C GLY A 841 23.61 26.46 -6.39
N ASN A 842 22.45 26.87 -6.90
CA ASN A 842 21.38 25.97 -7.35
C ASN A 842 20.85 26.43 -8.70
N ARG A 843 20.38 25.49 -9.53
CA ARG A 843 19.65 25.81 -10.76
C ARG A 843 18.28 25.15 -10.78
N PRO A 844 17.28 25.78 -11.41
CA PRO A 844 15.92 25.26 -11.50
C PRO A 844 15.81 23.86 -12.10
N VAL A 845 14.85 23.11 -11.56
CA VAL A 845 14.30 21.87 -12.14
C VAL A 845 12.79 22.02 -12.19
N TYR A 846 12.18 21.55 -13.27
CA TYR A 846 10.76 21.64 -13.54
C TYR A 846 10.14 20.25 -13.50
N ARG A 847 8.90 20.15 -13.01
CA ARG A 847 8.09 18.92 -13.06
C ARG A 847 6.66 19.19 -13.43
N PHE A 848 6.08 18.31 -14.23
CA PHE A 848 4.64 18.27 -14.48
C PHE A 848 3.97 17.18 -13.66
N LYS A 849 2.88 17.59 -13.01
CA LYS A 849 1.92 16.72 -12.36
C LYS A 849 0.75 16.52 -13.32
N ASP A 850 0.50 15.27 -13.65
CA ASP A 850 -0.60 14.81 -14.48
C ASP A 850 -1.94 14.79 -13.70
N GLY A 851 -3.06 14.83 -14.42
CA GLY A 851 -4.43 14.75 -13.91
C GLY A 851 -4.92 16.04 -13.24
N VAL A 852 -4.24 17.18 -13.44
CA VAL A 852 -4.65 18.47 -12.85
C VAL A 852 -4.48 19.63 -13.83
N THR A 853 -5.44 20.56 -13.82
CA THR A 853 -5.42 21.74 -14.68
C THR A 853 -4.74 22.96 -14.05
N SER A 854 -4.50 22.93 -12.74
CA SER A 854 -3.78 23.96 -11.98
C SER A 854 -2.90 23.30 -10.92
N GLY A 855 -1.73 23.87 -10.68
CA GLY A 855 -0.68 23.26 -9.87
C GLY A 855 0.02 22.10 -10.58
N SER A 856 -0.09 22.05 -11.91
CA SER A 856 0.57 21.09 -12.77
C SER A 856 2.08 21.32 -12.84
N LEU A 857 2.55 22.58 -12.89
CA LEU A 857 3.97 22.93 -12.99
C LEU A 857 4.55 23.27 -11.64
N SER A 858 5.49 22.44 -11.18
CA SER A 858 6.29 22.70 -9.99
C SER A 858 7.75 22.98 -10.33
N ILE A 859 8.36 23.85 -9.52
CA ILE A 859 9.75 24.27 -9.64
C ILE A 859 10.48 23.86 -8.36
N GLY A 860 11.52 23.05 -8.54
CA GLY A 860 12.52 22.73 -7.53
C GLY A 860 13.89 23.21 -7.98
N SER A 861 14.95 22.65 -7.39
CA SER A 861 16.31 22.94 -7.83
C SER A 861 17.28 21.80 -7.55
N ILE A 862 18.36 21.76 -8.32
CA ILE A 862 19.54 20.92 -8.07
C ILE A 862 20.76 21.81 -7.82
N ALA A 863 21.69 21.30 -7.03
CA ALA A 863 22.95 21.98 -6.77
C ALA A 863 23.73 22.17 -8.08
N CYS A 864 24.28 23.36 -8.28
CA CYS A 864 25.13 23.67 -9.41
C CYS A 864 26.19 24.70 -9.02
N ASN A 865 27.43 24.45 -9.40
CA ASN A 865 28.58 25.31 -9.14
C ASN A 865 29.04 26.08 -10.38
N TYR A 866 28.18 26.19 -11.39
CA TYR A 866 28.47 26.91 -12.62
C TYR A 866 28.86 28.36 -12.33
N LYS A 867 29.89 28.82 -13.03
CA LYS A 867 30.34 30.21 -13.06
C LYS A 867 30.64 30.60 -14.49
N LYS A 868 30.01 31.66 -14.97
CA LYS A 868 30.28 32.21 -16.29
C LYS A 868 31.70 32.76 -16.35
N VAL A 869 32.42 32.38 -17.40
CA VAL A 869 33.75 32.91 -17.68
C VAL A 869 33.60 34.18 -18.50
N TYR A 870 34.11 35.28 -17.95
CA TYR A 870 34.10 36.60 -18.59
C TYR A 870 35.47 36.93 -19.17
N GLU A 871 35.49 37.49 -20.37
CA GLU A 871 36.67 38.08 -20.99
C GLU A 871 36.63 39.61 -20.81
N ILE A 872 37.79 40.19 -20.48
CA ILE A 872 37.94 41.63 -20.33
C ILE A 872 39.16 42.14 -21.11
N LYS A 873 39.00 43.30 -21.76
CA LYS A 873 40.07 43.98 -22.50
C LYS A 873 40.14 45.44 -22.06
N GLY A 874 41.31 45.91 -21.63
CA GLY A 874 41.54 47.33 -21.41
C GLY A 874 42.09 48.02 -22.66
N ASN A 875 41.82 49.32 -22.79
CA ASN A 875 42.45 50.18 -23.79
C ASN A 875 43.98 50.29 -23.59
N THR A 876 44.47 50.08 -22.37
CA THR A 876 45.89 49.99 -22.02
C THR A 876 46.08 49.16 -20.74
N ALA A 877 47.27 48.58 -20.58
CA ALA A 877 47.70 47.94 -19.32
C ALA A 877 48.61 48.85 -18.47
N GLU A 878 49.06 49.98 -19.01
CA GLU A 878 49.85 50.99 -18.30
C GLU A 878 49.25 52.39 -18.49
N ILE A 879 49.15 53.17 -17.41
CA ILE A 879 48.62 54.54 -17.42
C ILE A 879 49.59 55.47 -16.68
N ASP A 880 49.93 56.57 -17.35
CA ASP A 880 50.75 57.63 -16.76
C ASP A 880 49.85 58.63 -16.00
N LEU A 881 50.07 58.78 -14.70
CA LEU A 881 49.40 59.76 -13.86
C LEU A 881 49.69 61.18 -14.37
N ASN A 882 48.64 61.97 -14.63
CA ASN A 882 48.65 63.30 -15.28
C ASN A 882 48.63 63.31 -16.84
N SER A 883 48.53 62.16 -17.52
CA SER A 883 48.43 62.10 -19.00
C SER A 883 47.07 62.52 -19.58
N LYS A 884 46.05 62.79 -18.73
CA LYS A 884 44.63 62.97 -19.09
C LYS A 884 43.94 61.74 -19.70
N ASN A 885 44.54 60.56 -19.62
CA ASN A 885 43.97 59.32 -20.18
C ASN A 885 43.15 58.56 -19.14
N ASP A 886 41.95 58.13 -19.51
CA ASP A 886 41.11 57.23 -18.71
C ASP A 886 41.45 55.75 -18.98
N LEU A 887 41.19 54.88 -18.00
CA LEU A 887 41.19 53.42 -18.21
C LEU A 887 39.80 53.02 -18.70
N VAL A 888 39.71 52.46 -19.90
CA VAL A 888 38.46 51.93 -20.46
C VAL A 888 38.58 50.43 -20.58
N LEU A 889 37.73 49.71 -19.85
CA LEU A 889 37.63 48.26 -19.92
C LEU A 889 36.38 47.87 -20.72
N THR A 890 36.52 46.96 -21.67
CA THR A 890 35.41 46.31 -22.38
C THR A 890 35.28 44.88 -21.87
N ILE A 891 34.08 44.50 -21.43
CA ILE A 891 33.76 43.14 -20.98
C ILE A 891 32.79 42.48 -21.96
N ASN A 892 32.91 41.16 -22.16
CA ASN A 892 31.98 40.38 -22.99
C ASN A 892 30.68 40.00 -22.26
N GLY A 893 30.25 40.80 -21.28
CA GLY A 893 29.05 40.62 -20.46
C GLY A 893 28.09 41.80 -20.54
N ASP A 894 26.81 41.59 -20.21
CA ASP A 894 25.85 42.69 -20.05
C ASP A 894 26.11 43.39 -18.71
N LEU A 895 26.41 44.69 -18.76
CA LEU A 895 26.68 45.49 -17.56
C LEU A 895 25.47 45.65 -16.64
N LYS A 896 24.26 45.26 -17.06
CA LYS A 896 23.10 45.15 -16.15
C LYS A 896 23.30 44.08 -15.08
N ASP A 897 24.10 43.06 -15.36
CA ASP A 897 24.41 41.98 -14.42
C ASP A 897 25.55 42.36 -13.46
N LEU A 898 26.04 43.61 -13.50
CA LEU A 898 27.11 44.08 -12.62
C LEU A 898 26.63 44.18 -11.16
N ILE A 899 27.26 43.43 -10.26
CA ILE A 899 27.04 43.55 -8.81
C ILE A 899 27.88 44.70 -8.26
N ASN A 900 29.21 44.58 -8.39
CA ASN A 900 30.16 45.58 -7.92
C ASN A 900 31.53 45.47 -8.60
N ILE A 901 32.38 46.47 -8.36
CA ILE A 901 33.74 46.55 -8.87
C ILE A 901 34.67 46.80 -7.69
N LEU A 902 35.77 46.05 -7.62
CA LEU A 902 36.81 46.21 -6.63
C LEU A 902 38.12 46.61 -7.31
N ILE A 903 38.91 47.45 -6.64
CA ILE A 903 40.35 47.62 -6.93
C ILE A 903 41.13 47.18 -5.71
N ASP A 904 42.07 46.25 -5.90
CA ASP A 904 42.88 45.66 -4.84
C ASP A 904 42.03 45.22 -3.64
N GLU A 905 40.97 44.46 -3.93
CA GLU A 905 40.01 43.92 -2.97
C GLU A 905 39.15 44.98 -2.22
N LYS A 906 39.22 46.25 -2.62
CA LYS A 906 38.36 47.32 -2.07
C LYS A 906 37.25 47.67 -3.05
N GLU A 907 36.01 47.56 -2.59
CA GLU A 907 34.83 47.95 -3.37
C GLU A 907 34.82 49.45 -3.68
N LEU A 908 34.52 49.78 -4.94
CA LEU A 908 34.50 51.15 -5.44
C LEU A 908 33.14 51.82 -5.27
N ASP A 909 33.17 53.11 -4.94
CA ASP A 909 31.99 53.95 -5.02
C ASP A 909 31.57 54.14 -6.48
N LYS A 910 30.25 54.18 -6.74
CA LYS A 910 29.68 54.31 -8.09
C LYS A 910 30.10 55.59 -8.83
N ASN A 911 30.61 56.60 -8.14
CA ASN A 911 31.15 57.82 -8.76
C ASN A 911 32.58 57.65 -9.30
N SER A 912 33.24 56.52 -9.02
CA SER A 912 34.65 56.25 -9.39
C SER A 912 34.81 55.76 -10.83
N TYR A 913 33.70 55.41 -11.50
CA TYR A 913 33.68 54.89 -12.85
C TYR A 913 32.38 55.28 -13.59
N VAL A 914 32.41 55.22 -14.92
CA VAL A 914 31.27 55.47 -15.80
C VAL A 914 30.95 54.20 -16.60
N LEU A 915 29.69 53.78 -16.60
CA LEU A 915 29.21 52.63 -17.36
C LEU A 915 28.58 53.09 -18.68
N ASP A 916 29.00 52.49 -19.80
CA ASP A 916 28.32 52.57 -21.09
C ASP A 916 27.76 51.19 -21.42
N TYR A 917 26.47 51.00 -21.11
CA TYR A 917 25.73 49.76 -21.33
C TYR A 917 25.62 49.38 -22.82
N SER A 918 25.72 50.35 -23.75
CA SER A 918 25.60 50.07 -25.18
C SER A 918 26.87 49.46 -25.78
N LYS A 919 28.01 49.72 -25.15
CA LYS A 919 29.33 49.21 -25.56
C LYS A 919 29.91 48.17 -24.62
N SER A 920 29.21 47.86 -23.52
CA SER A 920 29.71 47.04 -22.41
C SER A 920 31.06 47.54 -21.89
N THR A 921 31.21 48.86 -21.75
CA THR A 921 32.46 49.48 -21.29
C THR A 921 32.36 50.14 -19.93
N ILE A 922 33.40 49.98 -19.12
CA ILE A 922 33.59 50.63 -17.82
C ILE A 922 34.78 51.59 -17.93
N THR A 923 34.53 52.88 -17.68
CA THR A 923 35.56 53.92 -17.75
C THR A 923 35.93 54.38 -16.35
N PHE A 924 37.16 54.12 -15.92
CA PHE A 924 37.70 54.68 -14.67
C PHE A 924 38.35 56.02 -15.01
N THR A 925 37.81 57.09 -14.41
CA THR A 925 38.24 58.44 -14.74
C THR A 925 39.66 58.69 -14.24
N ASN A 926 40.43 59.48 -15.00
CA ASN A 926 41.75 59.92 -14.57
C ASN A 926 41.70 60.62 -13.20
N GLU A 927 40.62 61.33 -12.84
CA GLU A 927 40.46 61.93 -11.51
C GLU A 927 40.51 60.87 -10.40
N TYR A 928 39.77 59.77 -10.56
CA TYR A 928 39.81 58.65 -9.62
C TYR A 928 41.16 57.93 -9.63
N LEU A 929 41.73 57.65 -10.81
CA LEU A 929 43.02 56.95 -10.93
C LEU A 929 44.17 57.71 -10.26
N ASN A 930 44.13 59.05 -10.21
CA ASN A 930 45.12 59.88 -9.48
C ASN A 930 45.03 59.76 -7.95
N THR A 931 44.03 59.08 -7.40
CA THR A 931 43.92 58.80 -5.96
C THR A 931 44.67 57.53 -5.53
N LEU A 932 45.10 56.71 -6.50
CA LEU A 932 45.77 55.43 -6.27
C LEU A 932 47.31 55.59 -6.23
N GLU A 933 47.99 54.60 -5.63
CA GLU A 933 49.46 54.58 -5.58
C GLU A 933 50.08 54.27 -6.96
N THR A 934 51.37 54.55 -7.14
CA THR A 934 52.07 54.26 -8.41
C THR A 934 52.67 52.85 -8.42
N ASN A 935 51.80 51.85 -8.62
CA ASN A 935 52.18 50.43 -8.69
C ASN A 935 51.20 49.63 -9.58
N GLU A 936 51.26 48.30 -9.50
CA GLU A 936 50.30 47.40 -10.16
C GLU A 936 49.04 47.29 -9.31
N HIS A 937 47.89 47.32 -9.97
CA HIS A 937 46.57 47.22 -9.38
C HIS A 937 45.76 46.13 -10.09
N ILE A 938 44.85 45.49 -9.35
CA ILE A 938 43.90 44.50 -9.87
C ILE A 938 42.49 45.06 -9.75
N ILE A 939 41.81 45.21 -10.90
CA ILE A 939 40.38 45.45 -10.95
C ILE A 939 39.67 44.10 -10.96
N LYS A 940 38.75 43.86 -10.04
CA LYS A 940 37.83 42.73 -10.07
C LYS A 940 36.42 43.23 -10.34
N ILE A 941 35.80 42.71 -11.37
CA ILE A 941 34.41 43.00 -11.73
C ILE A 941 33.59 41.77 -11.36
N ASN A 942 32.66 41.93 -10.43
CA ASN A 942 31.73 40.86 -10.05
C ASN A 942 30.39 41.09 -10.75
N MET A 943 29.93 40.06 -11.44
CA MET A 943 28.66 39.98 -12.14
C MET A 943 27.74 38.97 -11.41
N VAL A 944 26.45 38.94 -11.76
CA VAL A 944 25.45 38.03 -11.16
C VAL A 944 25.87 36.56 -11.22
N ASP A 945 26.47 36.14 -12.33
CA ASP A 945 26.79 34.73 -12.65
C ASP A 945 28.30 34.45 -12.76
N GLY A 946 29.17 35.39 -12.39
CA GLY A 946 30.63 35.21 -12.50
C GLY A 946 31.44 36.45 -12.15
N SER A 947 32.75 36.40 -12.37
CA SER A 947 33.64 37.55 -12.15
C SER A 947 34.82 37.53 -13.11
N VAL A 948 35.40 38.70 -13.38
CA VAL A 948 36.64 38.81 -14.15
C VAL A 948 37.61 39.79 -13.50
N GLU A 949 38.91 39.51 -13.63
CA GLU A 949 39.97 40.38 -13.14
C GLU A 949 40.77 41.00 -14.29
N TYR A 950 41.18 42.24 -14.12
CA TYR A 950 42.05 42.96 -15.03
C TYR A 950 43.19 43.64 -14.28
N LYS A 951 44.41 43.39 -14.75
CA LYS A 951 45.63 43.99 -14.19
C LYS A 951 46.02 45.22 -14.98
N PHE A 952 46.33 46.30 -14.26
CA PHE A 952 46.88 47.51 -14.86
C PHE A 952 47.94 48.13 -13.94
N LYS A 953 48.79 48.99 -14.50
CA LYS A 953 49.89 49.62 -13.77
C LYS A 953 49.84 51.14 -13.90
N LEU A 954 49.95 51.83 -12.77
CA LEU A 954 50.07 53.28 -12.71
C LEU A 954 51.54 53.70 -12.64
N THR A 955 51.95 54.62 -13.51
CA THR A 955 53.31 55.17 -13.51
C THR A 955 53.31 56.70 -13.44
N ASN A 956 54.41 57.29 -12.98
CA ASN A 956 54.56 58.75 -12.97
C ASN A 956 54.84 59.28 -14.38
N TYR A 957 54.05 60.25 -14.84
CA TYR A 957 54.25 60.91 -16.12
C TYR A 957 55.67 61.49 -16.25
N LYS A 958 56.46 60.94 -17.18
CA LYS A 958 57.73 61.52 -17.59
C LYS A 958 57.46 62.71 -18.50
N LYS A 959 57.59 63.92 -17.96
CA LYS A 959 57.63 65.15 -18.75
C LYS A 959 58.88 65.10 -19.66
N GLU A 960 58.69 64.91 -20.96
CA GLU A 960 59.77 65.14 -21.92
C GLU A 960 60.16 66.62 -21.85
N ASN A 961 61.38 66.88 -21.36
CA ASN A 961 62.02 68.18 -21.43
C ASN A 961 62.37 68.48 -22.90
N THR A 962 61.52 69.25 -23.58
CA THR A 962 61.90 69.95 -24.80
C THR A 962 62.75 71.17 -24.43
N ASN A 963 64.07 71.00 -24.46
CA ASN A 963 64.99 72.11 -24.69
C ASN A 963 65.97 71.69 -25.78
N SER A 964 65.66 72.13 -27.00
CA SER A 964 66.54 72.12 -28.14
C SER A 964 67.61 73.19 -27.97
N GLU A 965 68.88 72.80 -27.93
CA GLU A 965 69.95 73.63 -28.47
C GLU A 965 71.15 72.80 -28.95
N SER A 966 71.68 73.27 -30.06
CA SER A 966 72.64 72.67 -31.00
C SER A 966 73.97 72.19 -30.40
N ASN A 967 74.50 71.06 -30.89
CA ASN A 967 75.62 71.07 -31.83
C ASN A 967 76.11 69.69 -32.27
N LYS A 968 76.66 69.69 -33.48
CA LYS A 968 77.25 68.62 -34.28
C LYS A 968 78.33 67.79 -33.56
N ASN A 969 78.32 66.48 -33.83
CA ASN A 969 79.41 65.66 -34.39
C ASN A 969 79.45 64.25 -33.79
N GLY A 970 79.59 63.23 -34.65
CA GLY A 970 80.34 62.01 -34.30
C GLY A 970 79.60 60.68 -34.45
N CYS A 971 79.94 59.96 -35.53
CA CYS A 971 79.98 58.51 -35.70
C CYS A 971 78.82 57.63 -35.16
N GLY A 972 78.00 57.14 -36.09
CA GLY A 972 77.22 55.92 -35.92
C GLY A 972 78.05 54.66 -36.16
N GLY A 973 77.82 53.65 -35.33
CA GLY A 973 78.44 52.32 -35.42
C GLY A 973 77.93 51.42 -34.31
N ASN A 974 76.75 50.84 -34.54
CA ASN A 974 76.00 49.99 -33.61
C ASN A 974 76.77 48.72 -33.18
N ILE A 975 76.85 48.50 -31.87
CA ILE A 975 76.97 47.18 -31.26
C ILE A 975 75.84 47.08 -30.24
N ILE A 976 74.77 46.36 -30.59
CA ILE A 976 73.80 45.82 -29.63
C ILE A 976 73.99 44.31 -29.63
N SER A 977 74.42 43.82 -28.47
CA SER A 977 74.47 42.41 -28.10
C SER A 977 73.05 41.87 -27.88
N MET A 978 72.63 40.99 -28.79
CA MET A 978 72.19 39.62 -28.49
C MET A 978 71.44 39.37 -27.17
N SER A 979 70.10 39.45 -27.23
CA SER A 979 69.18 38.47 -26.61
C SER A 979 67.72 38.89 -26.86
N ILE A 980 67.14 38.39 -27.95
CA ILE A 980 65.74 37.94 -28.13
C ILE A 980 65.69 37.39 -29.57
N LEU A 981 66.00 36.10 -29.68
CA LEU A 981 65.72 35.26 -30.84
C LEU A 981 64.84 34.14 -30.30
N ILE A 982 63.80 33.77 -31.04
CA ILE A 982 62.68 32.85 -30.70
C ILE A 982 61.41 33.61 -30.26
N SER A 983 60.64 34.06 -31.26
CA SER A 983 59.16 34.14 -31.26
C SER A 983 58.58 34.83 -32.52
N ILE A 984 59.32 34.89 -33.63
CA ILE A 984 58.77 35.28 -34.94
C ILE A 984 59.08 34.16 -35.95
N LEU A 985 58.37 33.04 -35.80
CA LEU A 985 58.25 31.98 -36.81
C LEU A 985 57.08 31.05 -36.43
N SER A 986 55.86 31.59 -36.40
CA SER A 986 54.62 30.78 -36.40
C SER A 986 53.37 31.51 -36.91
N ILE A 987 53.50 32.72 -37.48
CA ILE A 987 52.36 33.51 -38.00
C ILE A 987 52.42 33.67 -39.54
N LEU A 988 53.15 32.80 -40.24
CA LEU A 988 53.11 32.72 -41.73
C LEU A 988 52.73 31.34 -42.27
N GLY A 989 52.22 30.44 -41.44
CA GLY A 989 51.75 29.10 -41.84
C GLY A 989 50.24 28.93 -41.95
N ILE A 990 49.43 29.83 -41.37
CA ILE A 990 47.97 29.63 -41.23
C ILE A 990 47.14 30.36 -42.28
N ILE A 991 47.72 31.35 -42.99
CA ILE A 991 46.98 32.10 -44.03
C ILE A 991 46.99 31.39 -45.41
N ILE A 992 47.82 30.35 -45.62
CA ILE A 992 47.86 29.58 -46.88
C ILE A 992 46.94 28.34 -46.88
N LEU A 993 46.45 27.86 -45.72
CA LEU A 993 45.49 26.75 -45.68
C LEU A 993 44.02 27.17 -45.84
N ILE A 994 43.70 28.44 -45.61
CA ILE A 994 42.33 28.98 -45.76
C ILE A 994 41.97 29.23 -47.23
N PHE A 995 42.94 29.29 -48.15
CA PHE A 995 42.68 29.50 -49.59
C PHE A 995 42.58 28.23 -50.45
N ILE A 996 42.81 27.02 -49.92
CA ILE A 996 42.79 25.76 -50.70
C ILE A 996 41.56 24.87 -50.45
N LYS A 997 40.69 25.16 -49.47
CA LYS A 997 39.47 24.34 -49.23
C LYS A 997 38.18 24.86 -49.90
N LYS A 998 38.23 25.96 -50.67
CA LYS A 998 37.06 26.55 -51.37
C LYS A 998 36.97 26.25 -52.87
N TYR A 999 37.73 25.28 -53.39
CA TYR A 999 37.60 24.78 -54.78
C TYR A 999 37.69 23.25 -54.84
N LYS A 1000 36.57 22.56 -54.61
CA LYS A 1000 36.22 21.28 -55.23
C LYS A 1000 34.75 20.92 -54.97
N VAL A 1001 33.86 21.65 -55.63
CA VAL A 1001 32.52 21.17 -56.02
C VAL A 1001 32.42 21.37 -57.53
N ASN A 1002 32.69 20.29 -58.27
CA ASN A 1002 32.14 19.97 -59.59
C ASN A 1002 32.71 18.62 -60.03
N LYS A 1003 32.13 17.54 -59.49
CA LYS A 1003 31.66 16.38 -60.24
C LYS A 1003 30.88 15.45 -59.34
#